data_AF-A0A4Q6BBF7-F1
#
_entry.id   AF-A0A4Q6BBF7-F1
#
_cell.length_a   1.000
_cell.length_b   1.000
_cell.length_c   1.000
_cell.angle_alpha   90.00
_cell.angle_beta   90.00
_cell.angle_gamma   90.00
#
_symmetry.space_group_name_H-M   'P 1'
#
loop_
_entity.id
_entity.type
_entity.pdbx_description
1 polymer ?
#
loop_
_entity_poly.entity_id
_entity_poly.type
_entity_poly.pdbx_seq_one_letter_code
_entity_poly.pdbx_strand_id
1 'polypeptide(L)'
;MLISSSLLLACGAETTPFKGSDKKIIQTDKTSDVRSDVTRTFSSGKTKSVELTLNSGFADLTQSFILEQNPRQQEQFIQIERPIYNDGFTQGHKGLSASQTFNISEAGIFDLLLMIDNSSSMGPYQGRLSKTLPDILRHITNTNWRIAVVTSSSPCLRKTDGGKSYMTRADFDKNPAQADIDFQKMIQVGETGNPVERGILMATQAMQETGCETGNVSWLRPDSQRAVLLLTDENNCGSASNEGCAGLPYEKAEYFFDRVGKAVTVNAMLLTQEPPSVSASNPNDPNRDCQNSGGYGEAPNPKEYVRLVEATGGRFVDICRSNYSTVLGQISEDVGKKINVQFELEFPAEIASMDIKIDGKKVNAFNINGKILSVLEPVTATNAKLTVAYKHDPITMVKSFTPSRSLDTGTIEVFVNDTALPIKDYSFNVATGKVELRDLPPELALVKLRYRDSAALPKIFTYLKDYYLETLEVTVAGTKTKNFTVDRGTKKLTLTDAPRDGQAVYITYELPGDRHVEYPILGVLNDEIEDYQIVDPATNEVLKSTLDRGTILLDPIDVQGGRVVEARYNLLHDFEGLKFVLENSKIPFPGTLKINAGGDESVCANDILVESAKLSFSCKDEDFKAIAVSYQYADDYKNTFDIGTTFSGIKSYRVFINGVETSNYTILGDELVILKKNLPPDSEVKVLVHPEV
;
A
#
# COMPACT_ATOMS: atom_id res chain seq x y z
N MET A 1 -43.93 -34.50 -4.15
CA MET A 1 -43.84 -33.66 -2.94
C MET A 1 -43.14 -32.38 -3.37
N LEU A 2 -43.91 -31.30 -3.52
CA LEU A 2 -43.42 -29.97 -3.90
C LEU A 2 -42.67 -29.35 -2.72
N ILE A 3 -41.46 -28.80 -2.95
CA ILE A 3 -41.02 -27.60 -2.23
C ILE A 3 -40.32 -26.67 -3.23
N SER A 4 -41.02 -25.55 -3.45
CA SER A 4 -40.61 -24.32 -4.13
C SER A 4 -39.50 -23.63 -3.35
N SER A 5 -38.49 -23.07 -4.04
CA SER A 5 -37.58 -22.08 -3.47
C SER A 5 -37.47 -20.90 -4.44
N SER A 6 -37.90 -19.75 -3.92
CA SER A 6 -38.17 -18.50 -4.61
C SER A 6 -36.89 -17.80 -5.08
N LEU A 7 -36.89 -17.36 -6.33
CA LEU A 7 -35.98 -16.34 -6.85
C LEU A 7 -36.32 -14.97 -6.20
N LEU A 8 -35.35 -14.38 -5.50
CA LEU A 8 -35.35 -12.96 -5.17
C LEU A 8 -34.49 -12.24 -6.22
N LEU A 9 -35.17 -11.57 -7.15
CA LEU A 9 -34.59 -10.56 -8.04
C LEU A 9 -34.25 -9.32 -7.20
N ALA A 10 -32.97 -9.11 -6.92
CA ALA A 10 -32.47 -7.84 -6.43
C ALA A 10 -32.36 -6.86 -7.61
N CYS A 11 -33.22 -5.85 -7.63
CA CYS A 11 -33.05 -4.68 -8.50
C CYS A 11 -31.75 -3.97 -8.11
N GLY A 12 -30.74 -4.06 -8.98
CA GLY A 12 -29.54 -3.25 -8.88
C GLY A 12 -29.90 -1.78 -9.08
N ALA A 13 -29.65 -0.96 -8.07
CA ALA A 13 -29.67 0.48 -8.21
C ALA A 13 -28.56 0.88 -9.18
N GLU A 14 -28.93 1.48 -10.32
CA GLU A 14 -27.99 2.15 -11.22
C GLU A 14 -27.31 3.28 -10.44
N THR A 15 -26.04 3.09 -10.09
CA THR A 15 -25.20 4.17 -9.61
C THR A 15 -24.96 5.12 -10.78
N THR A 16 -25.62 6.26 -10.78
CA THR A 16 -25.36 7.37 -11.73
C THR A 16 -23.90 7.82 -11.58
N PRO A 17 -23.03 7.64 -12.60
CA PRO A 17 -21.60 7.90 -12.47
C PRO A 17 -21.21 9.37 -12.64
N PHE A 18 -22.16 10.31 -12.61
CA PHE A 18 -21.90 11.72 -12.87
C PHE A 18 -22.27 12.58 -11.68
N LYS A 19 -21.28 13.29 -11.15
CA LYS A 19 -21.43 14.25 -10.07
C LYS A 19 -21.67 15.63 -10.69
N GLY A 20 -22.89 16.14 -10.60
CA GLY A 20 -23.16 17.55 -10.85
C GLY A 20 -22.37 18.40 -9.85
N SER A 21 -21.74 19.46 -10.32
CA SER A 21 -20.97 20.40 -9.50
C SER A 21 -21.92 21.16 -8.55
N ASP A 22 -22.01 20.74 -7.29
CA ASP A 22 -22.73 21.47 -6.25
C ASP A 22 -21.98 22.74 -5.83
N LYS A 23 -22.72 23.85 -5.78
CA LYS A 23 -22.25 25.18 -5.37
C LYS A 23 -21.76 25.18 -3.93
N LYS A 24 -20.59 25.78 -3.73
CA LYS A 24 -19.93 26.07 -2.45
C LYS A 24 -20.85 26.87 -1.52
N ILE A 25 -21.10 26.34 -0.32
CA ILE A 25 -21.74 27.06 0.80
C ILE A 25 -20.68 27.97 1.43
N ILE A 26 -20.96 29.27 1.48
CA ILE A 26 -20.16 30.29 2.16
C ILE A 26 -20.67 30.47 3.58
N GLN A 27 -19.73 30.50 4.52
CA GLN A 27 -19.90 30.74 5.96
C GLN A 27 -20.39 32.17 6.21
N THR A 28 -21.46 32.31 6.99
CA THR A 28 -22.03 33.60 7.43
C THR A 28 -21.28 34.15 8.64
N ASP A 29 -20.54 35.24 8.44
CA ASP A 29 -20.16 36.18 9.51
C ASP A 29 -21.23 37.27 9.65
N LYS A 30 -21.54 37.61 10.91
CA LYS A 30 -22.43 38.72 11.27
C LYS A 30 -21.73 40.05 11.01
N THR A 31 -22.07 40.71 9.92
CA THR A 31 -21.78 42.13 9.68
C THR A 31 -23.09 42.90 9.57
N SER A 32 -23.09 44.13 10.08
CA SER A 32 -24.17 45.13 9.99
C SER A 32 -24.89 45.08 8.65
N ASP A 33 -26.23 45.11 8.69
CA ASP A 33 -27.18 44.98 7.58
C ASP A 33 -27.05 46.13 6.57
N VAL A 34 -25.93 46.19 5.86
CA VAL A 34 -25.78 46.96 4.62
C VAL A 34 -26.52 46.16 3.57
N ARG A 35 -27.80 46.50 3.35
CA ARG A 35 -28.57 45.92 2.26
C ARG A 35 -27.83 46.21 0.96
N SER A 36 -27.31 45.16 0.33
CA SER A 36 -26.55 45.26 -0.92
C SER A 36 -27.43 45.80 -2.04
N ASP A 37 -26.87 46.67 -2.87
CA ASP A 37 -27.52 47.17 -4.10
C ASP A 37 -28.06 46.02 -4.94
N VAL A 38 -29.31 46.14 -5.38
CA VAL A 38 -29.87 45.22 -6.38
C VAL A 38 -29.52 45.72 -7.76
N THR A 39 -28.78 44.89 -8.50
CA THR A 39 -28.46 45.14 -9.91
C THR A 39 -29.45 44.40 -10.81
N ARG A 40 -30.06 45.12 -11.74
CA ARG A 40 -30.82 44.55 -12.86
C ARG A 40 -30.20 45.00 -14.18
N THR A 41 -30.18 44.10 -15.15
CA THR A 41 -29.74 44.41 -16.51
C THR A 41 -30.85 44.03 -17.49
N PHE A 42 -31.14 44.95 -18.39
CA PHE A 42 -32.13 44.82 -19.45
C PHE A 42 -31.47 45.11 -20.80
N SER A 43 -32.12 44.68 -21.88
CA SER A 43 -31.76 45.09 -23.23
C SER A 43 -32.89 45.94 -23.80
N SER A 44 -32.56 47.04 -24.50
CA SER A 44 -33.56 47.86 -25.20
C SER A 44 -34.12 47.21 -26.46
N GLY A 45 -33.71 45.97 -26.77
CA GLY A 45 -34.08 45.22 -27.98
C GLY A 45 -32.96 45.25 -29.02
N LYS A 46 -32.83 44.18 -29.80
CA LYS A 46 -31.77 44.08 -30.82
C LYS A 46 -32.19 44.73 -32.13
N THR A 47 -31.34 45.56 -32.75
CA THR A 47 -31.65 46.06 -34.09
C THR A 47 -31.45 45.00 -35.16
N LYS A 48 -32.30 45.07 -36.18
CA LYS A 48 -32.18 44.39 -37.46
C LYS A 48 -32.02 45.47 -38.52
N SER A 49 -30.98 45.33 -39.35
CA SER A 49 -30.80 46.16 -40.54
C SER A 49 -31.73 45.68 -41.64
N VAL A 50 -32.30 46.64 -42.37
CA VAL A 50 -33.08 46.41 -43.58
C VAL A 50 -32.37 47.10 -44.72
N GLU A 51 -32.22 46.38 -45.81
CA GLU A 51 -31.77 46.92 -47.09
C GLU A 51 -32.75 46.47 -48.16
N LEU A 52 -33.43 47.45 -48.75
CA LEU A 52 -34.34 47.26 -49.88
C LEU A 52 -33.73 47.91 -51.11
N THR A 53 -33.86 47.27 -52.26
CA THR A 53 -33.44 47.81 -53.56
C THR A 53 -34.59 47.70 -54.55
N LEU A 54 -35.07 48.83 -55.05
CA LEU A 54 -36.05 48.93 -56.13
C LEU A 54 -35.30 49.08 -57.45
N ASN A 55 -35.45 48.15 -58.41
CA ASN A 55 -34.71 48.20 -59.68
C ASN A 55 -35.46 48.98 -60.79
N SER A 56 -34.73 49.50 -61.78
CA SER A 56 -35.28 50.28 -62.91
C SER A 56 -36.27 49.48 -63.74
N GLY A 57 -37.44 50.07 -64.00
CA GLY A 57 -38.62 49.38 -64.54
C GLY A 57 -39.66 49.11 -63.47
N PHE A 58 -39.28 49.19 -62.19
CA PHE A 58 -40.13 49.22 -60.99
C PHE A 58 -41.02 47.99 -60.75
N ALA A 59 -40.87 46.93 -61.55
CA ALA A 59 -41.49 45.63 -61.32
C ALA A 59 -40.74 44.78 -60.26
N ASP A 60 -39.48 45.09 -59.94
CA ASP A 60 -38.65 44.26 -59.06
C ASP A 60 -38.24 44.98 -57.76
N LEU A 61 -38.55 44.36 -56.61
CA LEU A 61 -38.08 44.74 -55.29
C LEU A 61 -37.14 43.65 -54.74
N THR A 62 -35.98 44.04 -54.23
CA THR A 62 -35.05 43.13 -53.52
C THR A 62 -34.94 43.52 -52.05
N GLN A 63 -35.10 42.56 -51.13
CA GLN A 63 -34.90 42.73 -49.70
C GLN A 63 -33.74 41.85 -49.23
N SER A 64 -32.71 42.45 -48.64
CA SER A 64 -31.58 41.74 -48.05
C SER A 64 -31.76 41.57 -46.54
N PHE A 65 -31.47 40.37 -46.02
CA PHE A 65 -31.49 40.09 -44.59
C PHE A 65 -30.51 38.96 -44.21
N ILE A 66 -30.16 38.90 -42.92
CA ILE A 66 -29.26 37.90 -42.35
C ILE A 66 -30.09 36.81 -41.68
N LEU A 67 -29.81 35.55 -42.03
CA LEU A 67 -30.44 34.41 -41.40
C LEU A 67 -29.96 34.27 -39.94
N GLU A 68 -30.91 34.18 -39.03
CA GLU A 68 -30.65 34.10 -37.59
C GLU A 68 -30.70 32.66 -37.09
N GLN A 69 -29.82 32.37 -36.14
CA GLN A 69 -29.75 31.07 -35.51
C GLN A 69 -29.32 31.22 -34.06
N ASN A 70 -30.00 30.51 -33.15
CA ASN A 70 -29.60 30.41 -31.77
C ASN A 70 -28.24 29.68 -31.65
N PRO A 71 -27.41 30.03 -30.66
CA PRO A 71 -26.18 29.31 -30.39
C PRO A 71 -26.44 27.81 -30.18
N ARG A 72 -25.55 26.99 -30.74
CA ARG A 72 -25.60 25.53 -30.54
C ARG A 72 -25.60 25.20 -29.05
N GLN A 73 -26.38 24.21 -28.69
CA GLN A 73 -26.32 23.63 -27.36
C GLN A 73 -25.00 22.87 -27.20
N GLN A 74 -24.43 22.94 -26.00
CA GLN A 74 -23.23 22.20 -25.65
C GLN A 74 -23.45 21.49 -24.32
N GLU A 75 -23.37 20.17 -24.35
CA GLU A 75 -23.34 19.34 -23.15
C GLU A 75 -21.89 18.93 -22.86
N GLN A 76 -21.50 18.98 -21.59
CA GLN A 76 -20.17 18.56 -21.13
C GLN A 76 -20.29 17.37 -20.20
N PHE A 77 -19.51 16.34 -20.49
CA PHE A 77 -19.30 15.19 -19.64
C PHE A 77 -17.84 15.13 -19.21
N ILE A 78 -17.59 14.75 -17.97
CA ILE A 78 -16.23 14.53 -17.47
C ILE A 78 -16.10 13.03 -17.22
N GLN A 79 -15.09 12.42 -17.81
CA GLN A 79 -14.79 11.02 -17.57
C GLN A 79 -14.44 10.80 -16.10
N ILE A 80 -14.89 9.68 -15.53
CA ILE A 80 -14.53 9.31 -14.16
C ILE A 80 -13.00 9.24 -14.02
N GLU A 81 -12.49 9.69 -12.88
CA GLU A 81 -11.08 9.53 -12.53
C GLU A 81 -10.92 8.34 -11.60
N ARG A 82 -10.30 7.25 -12.09
CA ARG A 82 -10.06 6.06 -11.27
C ARG A 82 -8.95 6.33 -10.25
N PRO A 83 -9.06 5.83 -9.01
CA PRO A 83 -8.01 5.98 -8.02
C PRO A 83 -6.66 5.42 -8.49
N ILE A 84 -5.56 6.04 -8.05
CA ILE A 84 -4.19 5.55 -8.24
C ILE A 84 -3.79 4.76 -6.99
N TYR A 85 -3.36 3.51 -7.19
CA TYR A 85 -2.83 2.65 -6.14
C TYR A 85 -1.30 2.61 -6.18
N ASN A 86 -0.70 2.41 -5.01
CA ASN A 86 0.74 2.25 -4.84
C ASN A 86 0.99 1.02 -3.97
N ASP A 87 1.53 -0.05 -4.55
CA ASP A 87 1.94 -1.24 -3.81
C ASP A 87 3.45 -1.21 -3.62
N GLY A 88 3.92 -1.43 -2.39
CA GLY A 88 5.34 -1.52 -2.05
C GLY A 88 5.73 -2.93 -1.68
N PHE A 89 6.88 -3.38 -2.20
CA PHE A 89 7.48 -4.67 -1.93
C PHE A 89 8.95 -4.46 -1.57
N THR A 90 9.47 -5.24 -0.63
CA THR A 90 10.90 -5.30 -0.34
C THR A 90 11.45 -6.59 -0.93
N GLN A 91 12.49 -6.49 -1.75
CA GLN A 91 13.16 -7.64 -2.33
C GLN A 91 13.80 -8.51 -1.24
N GLY A 92 13.84 -9.82 -1.49
CA GLY A 92 14.59 -10.76 -0.65
C GLY A 92 16.10 -10.44 -0.59
N HIS A 93 16.81 -11.22 0.21
CA HIS A 93 18.26 -11.10 0.40
C HIS A 93 18.88 -12.48 0.68
N LYS A 94 20.16 -12.65 0.37
CA LYS A 94 20.87 -13.93 0.56
C LYS A 94 21.33 -14.16 2.00
N GLY A 95 20.56 -13.63 2.96
CA GLY A 95 20.88 -13.59 4.38
C GLY A 95 21.63 -12.32 4.83
N LEU A 96 21.34 -11.88 6.04
CA LEU A 96 21.96 -10.73 6.70
C LEU A 96 23.28 -11.15 7.34
N SER A 97 24.31 -10.31 7.24
CA SER A 97 25.61 -10.60 7.85
C SER A 97 25.57 -10.39 9.37
N ALA A 98 26.03 -11.38 10.12
CA ALA A 98 26.30 -11.30 11.54
C ALA A 98 27.77 -11.63 11.82
N SER A 99 28.32 -11.03 12.87
CA SER A 99 29.66 -11.33 13.36
C SER A 99 29.64 -11.37 14.88
N GLN A 100 30.06 -12.50 15.44
CA GLN A 100 30.12 -12.73 16.88
C GLN A 100 31.54 -13.08 17.30
N THR A 101 31.82 -12.86 18.58
CA THR A 101 33.09 -13.25 19.15
C THR A 101 32.90 -13.88 20.51
N PHE A 102 33.57 -15.02 20.72
CA PHE A 102 33.58 -15.77 21.95
C PHE A 102 35.00 -15.88 22.50
N ASN A 103 35.12 -15.90 23.82
CA ASN A 103 36.37 -16.26 24.47
C ASN A 103 36.40 -17.78 24.63
N ILE A 104 37.47 -18.43 24.17
CA ILE A 104 37.61 -19.90 24.25
C ILE A 104 37.81 -20.39 25.70
N SER A 105 38.08 -19.48 26.63
CA SER A 105 38.13 -19.77 28.07
C SER A 105 36.82 -20.35 28.64
N GLU A 106 35.72 -20.36 27.89
CA GLU A 106 34.44 -21.01 28.24
C GLU A 106 34.25 -22.31 27.42
N ALA A 107 35.24 -23.19 27.43
CA ALA A 107 35.27 -24.43 26.65
C ALA A 107 34.25 -25.46 27.15
N GLY A 108 33.06 -25.38 26.53
CA GLY A 108 32.06 -26.44 26.37
C GLY A 108 31.31 -26.89 27.61
N ILE A 109 30.36 -27.79 27.38
CA ILE A 109 29.35 -28.24 28.34
C ILE A 109 29.77 -29.62 28.87
N PHE A 110 29.94 -29.76 30.18
CA PHE A 110 30.41 -31.01 30.80
C PHE A 110 29.55 -31.44 32.00
N ASP A 111 29.12 -32.70 32.04
CA ASP A 111 28.36 -33.26 33.15
C ASP A 111 29.15 -34.43 33.77
N LEU A 112 29.47 -34.31 35.06
CA LEU A 112 30.19 -35.33 35.83
C LEU A 112 29.27 -35.93 36.88
N LEU A 113 29.13 -37.26 36.86
CA LEU A 113 28.49 -38.02 37.91
C LEU A 113 29.54 -38.59 38.86
N LEU A 114 29.42 -38.36 40.16
CA LEU A 114 30.13 -39.15 41.17
C LEU A 114 29.19 -40.25 41.67
N MET A 115 29.64 -41.48 41.61
CA MET A 115 28.97 -42.61 42.26
C MET A 115 29.84 -43.01 43.44
N ILE A 116 29.29 -42.87 44.65
CA ILE A 116 30.04 -43.07 45.89
C ILE A 116 29.43 -44.23 46.64
N ASP A 117 30.26 -45.24 46.89
CA ASP A 117 29.96 -46.32 47.81
C ASP A 117 29.67 -45.76 49.21
N ASN A 118 28.49 -46.12 49.73
CA ASN A 118 27.99 -45.66 51.01
C ASN A 118 27.87 -46.77 52.05
N SER A 119 28.61 -47.88 51.87
CA SER A 119 28.85 -48.92 52.87
C SER A 119 29.53 -48.37 54.12
N SER A 120 29.55 -49.17 55.19
CA SER A 120 30.19 -48.80 56.44
C SER A 120 31.73 -48.76 56.38
N SER A 121 32.35 -49.47 55.43
CA SER A 121 33.80 -49.42 55.23
C SER A 121 34.26 -48.11 54.60
N MET A 122 33.36 -47.40 53.90
CA MET A 122 33.68 -46.18 53.17
C MET A 122 33.88 -44.92 54.02
N GLY A 123 33.54 -44.94 55.32
CA GLY A 123 33.61 -43.78 56.21
C GLY A 123 34.94 -43.03 56.19
N PRO A 124 36.08 -43.69 56.51
CA PRO A 124 37.40 -43.08 56.47
C PRO A 124 37.77 -42.52 55.08
N TYR A 125 37.41 -43.24 54.01
CA TYR A 125 37.66 -42.83 52.63
C TYR A 125 36.86 -41.59 52.26
N GLN A 126 35.58 -41.53 52.58
CA GLN A 126 34.72 -40.36 52.33
C GLN A 126 35.26 -39.12 53.05
N GLY A 127 35.68 -39.25 54.31
CA GLY A 127 36.23 -38.14 55.10
C GLY A 127 37.55 -37.58 54.56
N ARG A 128 38.35 -38.43 53.89
CA ARG A 128 39.56 -38.02 53.17
C ARG A 128 39.22 -37.40 51.81
N LEU A 129 38.43 -38.10 51.00
CA LEU A 129 38.05 -37.68 49.66
C LEU A 129 37.29 -36.34 49.69
N SER A 130 36.46 -36.11 50.70
CA SER A 130 35.75 -34.83 50.86
C SER A 130 36.70 -33.64 51.01
N LYS A 131 37.93 -33.86 51.47
CA LYS A 131 38.94 -32.79 51.63
C LYS A 131 39.77 -32.58 50.36
N THR A 132 40.04 -33.64 49.60
CA THR A 132 40.97 -33.59 48.45
C THR A 132 40.27 -33.50 47.09
N LEU A 133 39.09 -34.10 46.94
CA LEU A 133 38.38 -34.14 45.67
C LEU A 133 37.87 -32.76 45.18
N PRO A 134 37.58 -31.76 46.04
CA PRO A 134 37.25 -30.41 45.57
C PRO A 134 38.31 -29.76 44.69
N ASP A 135 39.56 -30.21 44.73
CA ASP A 135 40.60 -29.73 43.81
C ASP A 135 40.25 -29.97 42.34
N ILE A 136 39.41 -30.96 42.02
CA ILE A 136 38.96 -31.20 40.65
C ILE A 136 38.25 -29.96 40.07
N LEU A 137 37.51 -29.19 40.89
CA LEU A 137 36.79 -27.98 40.47
C LEU A 137 37.74 -26.90 39.94
N ARG A 138 38.99 -26.90 40.43
CA ARG A 138 40.06 -25.98 40.04
C ARG A 138 40.72 -26.39 38.71
N HIS A 139 40.60 -27.65 38.30
CA HIS A 139 41.20 -28.16 37.07
C HIS A 139 40.25 -28.13 35.86
N ILE A 140 38.94 -28.02 36.09
CA ILE A 140 37.91 -27.84 35.04
C ILE A 140 37.42 -26.39 34.98
N THR A 141 38.32 -25.43 35.20
CA THR A 141 37.93 -24.03 35.41
C THR A 141 37.36 -23.34 34.19
N ASN A 142 37.77 -23.78 33.01
CA ASN A 142 37.39 -23.20 31.73
C ASN A 142 36.21 -23.93 31.09
N THR A 143 35.36 -24.59 31.88
CA THR A 143 34.28 -25.46 31.36
C THR A 143 32.98 -25.17 32.08
N ASN A 144 31.88 -25.11 31.32
CA ASN A 144 30.54 -25.02 31.87
C ASN A 144 30.11 -26.40 32.39
N TRP A 145 30.49 -26.71 33.63
CA TRP A 145 30.27 -28.02 34.22
C TRP A 145 29.03 -28.11 35.13
N ARG A 146 28.45 -29.33 35.22
CA ARG A 146 27.55 -29.77 36.29
C ARG A 146 28.13 -31.00 36.97
N ILE A 147 28.03 -31.06 38.30
CA ILE A 147 28.46 -32.23 39.09
C ILE A 147 27.29 -32.73 39.92
N ALA A 148 26.93 -33.99 39.72
CA ALA A 148 25.91 -34.66 40.51
C ALA A 148 26.54 -35.81 41.31
N VAL A 149 25.93 -36.18 42.43
CA VAL A 149 26.39 -37.28 43.28
C VAL A 149 25.25 -38.26 43.53
N VAL A 150 25.53 -39.55 43.36
CA VAL A 150 24.65 -40.66 43.72
C VAL A 150 25.42 -41.64 44.60
N THR A 151 24.71 -42.59 45.20
CA THR A 151 25.34 -43.64 46.00
C THR A 151 25.22 -45.01 45.35
N SER A 152 25.99 -45.98 45.83
CA SER A 152 25.85 -47.38 45.41
C SER A 152 24.52 -48.03 45.82
N SER A 153 23.81 -47.42 46.76
CA SER A 153 22.49 -47.87 47.24
C SER A 153 21.31 -47.15 46.59
N SER A 154 21.53 -45.97 45.99
CA SER A 154 20.45 -45.13 45.45
C SER A 154 20.90 -44.38 44.21
N PRO A 155 20.13 -44.45 43.11
CA PRO A 155 20.43 -43.70 41.89
C PRO A 155 19.95 -42.24 42.00
N CYS A 156 19.37 -41.85 43.14
CA CYS A 156 18.83 -40.51 43.32
C CYS A 156 19.90 -39.49 43.66
N LEU A 157 19.86 -38.38 42.92
CA LEU A 157 20.82 -37.30 43.07
C LEU A 157 20.74 -36.72 44.48
N ARG A 158 21.87 -36.77 45.18
CA ARG A 158 22.02 -36.14 46.49
C ARG A 158 21.87 -34.63 46.32
N LYS A 159 21.20 -34.00 47.29
CA LYS A 159 21.00 -32.55 47.30
C LYS A 159 22.12 -31.85 48.08
N THR A 160 22.54 -30.68 47.63
CA THR A 160 23.35 -29.75 48.43
C THR A 160 22.54 -29.24 49.63
N ASP A 161 23.19 -28.55 50.57
CA ASP A 161 22.50 -27.90 51.70
C ASP A 161 21.45 -26.88 51.24
N GLY A 162 21.68 -26.26 50.09
CA GLY A 162 20.72 -25.38 49.42
C GLY A 162 19.59 -26.11 48.68
N GLY A 163 19.50 -27.44 48.78
CA GLY A 163 18.46 -28.27 48.17
C GLY A 163 18.68 -28.56 46.67
N LYS A 164 19.82 -28.18 46.08
CA LYS A 164 20.09 -28.38 44.65
C LYS A 164 20.55 -29.81 44.38
N SER A 165 20.03 -30.46 43.34
CA SER A 165 20.36 -31.85 43.01
C SER A 165 21.71 -32.03 42.31
N TYR A 166 22.36 -30.94 41.89
CA TYR A 166 23.70 -30.92 41.33
C TYR A 166 24.32 -29.55 41.57
N MET A 167 25.64 -29.49 41.54
CA MET A 167 26.42 -28.26 41.57
C MET A 167 26.74 -27.80 40.15
N THR A 168 26.91 -26.50 39.96
CA THR A 168 27.26 -25.91 38.67
C THR A 168 28.53 -25.08 38.74
N ARG A 169 29.16 -24.84 37.59
CA ARG A 169 30.25 -23.87 37.46
C ARG A 169 29.87 -22.49 38.02
N ALA A 170 28.66 -22.03 37.74
CA ALA A 170 28.15 -20.75 38.22
C ALA A 170 28.04 -20.70 39.76
N ASP A 171 27.75 -21.82 40.43
CA ASP A 171 27.75 -21.89 41.90
C ASP A 171 29.16 -21.69 42.45
N PHE A 172 30.16 -22.33 41.83
CA PHE A 172 31.57 -22.17 42.16
C PHE A 172 32.06 -20.75 41.91
N ASP A 173 31.80 -20.16 40.74
CA ASP A 173 32.21 -18.79 40.42
C ASP A 173 31.58 -17.75 41.36
N LYS A 174 30.34 -17.98 41.78
CA LYS A 174 29.62 -17.09 42.70
C LYS A 174 30.22 -17.10 44.10
N ASN A 175 30.55 -18.28 44.63
CA ASN A 175 31.18 -18.41 45.94
C ASN A 175 31.99 -19.72 46.03
N PRO A 176 33.30 -19.67 45.68
CA PRO A 176 34.14 -20.87 45.64
C PRO A 176 34.22 -21.58 46.99
N ALA A 177 34.25 -20.83 48.09
CA ALA A 177 34.34 -21.39 49.43
C ALA A 177 33.08 -22.17 49.82
N GLN A 178 31.90 -21.64 49.49
CA GLN A 178 30.64 -22.35 49.75
C GLN A 178 30.47 -23.54 48.82
N ALA A 179 30.83 -23.40 47.53
CA ALA A 179 30.79 -24.51 46.59
C ALA A 179 31.72 -25.65 47.04
N ASP A 180 32.93 -25.34 47.51
CA ASP A 180 33.81 -26.34 48.11
C ASP A 180 33.08 -27.06 49.26
N ILE A 181 32.55 -26.32 50.25
CA ILE A 181 31.80 -26.89 51.39
C ILE A 181 30.64 -27.78 50.95
N ASP A 182 29.82 -27.32 50.00
CA ASP A 182 28.69 -28.06 49.47
C ASP A 182 29.18 -29.36 48.81
N PHE A 183 30.27 -29.31 48.06
CA PHE A 183 30.84 -30.49 47.42
C PHE A 183 31.41 -31.49 48.44
N GLN A 184 32.11 -31.01 49.48
CA GLN A 184 32.61 -31.87 50.57
C GLN A 184 31.45 -32.63 51.22
N LYS A 185 30.33 -31.95 51.47
CA LYS A 185 29.11 -32.55 52.05
C LYS A 185 28.38 -33.50 51.11
N MET A 186 28.44 -33.26 49.80
CA MET A 186 27.91 -34.20 48.81
C MET A 186 28.73 -35.48 48.77
N ILE A 187 30.06 -35.41 48.97
CA ILE A 187 30.95 -36.57 49.03
C ILE A 187 30.75 -37.41 50.29
N GLN A 188 30.41 -36.78 51.42
CA GLN A 188 30.08 -37.44 52.69
C GLN A 188 28.67 -38.05 52.64
N VAL A 189 28.51 -39.08 51.82
CA VAL A 189 27.22 -39.73 51.56
C VAL A 189 26.67 -40.49 52.76
N GLY A 190 27.54 -40.84 53.71
CA GLY A 190 27.21 -41.61 54.91
C GLY A 190 27.56 -43.09 54.75
N GLU A 191 27.34 -43.86 55.81
CA GLU A 191 27.82 -45.24 55.99
C GLU A 191 26.68 -46.27 56.17
N THR A 192 25.44 -45.88 55.87
CA THR A 192 24.23 -46.70 56.09
C THR A 192 23.72 -47.35 54.81
N GLY A 193 24.61 -47.56 53.83
CA GLY A 193 24.29 -48.18 52.55
C GLY A 193 23.96 -49.66 52.67
N ASN A 194 23.50 -50.21 51.55
CA ASN A 194 23.28 -51.64 51.39
C ASN A 194 24.64 -52.33 51.26
N PRO A 195 24.93 -53.39 52.05
CA PRO A 195 26.19 -54.13 51.92
C PRO A 195 26.37 -54.79 50.54
N VAL A 196 25.31 -54.96 49.75
CA VAL A 196 25.41 -55.36 48.34
C VAL A 196 25.58 -54.11 47.48
N GLU A 197 26.83 -53.78 47.19
CA GLU A 197 27.24 -52.62 46.40
C GLU A 197 26.76 -52.70 44.94
N ARG A 198 26.01 -51.73 44.43
CA ARG A 198 25.47 -51.77 43.05
C ARG A 198 25.90 -50.59 42.21
N GLY A 199 27.17 -50.22 42.29
CA GLY A 199 27.69 -49.03 41.65
C GLY A 199 27.45 -48.96 40.14
N ILE A 200 27.55 -50.10 39.42
CA ILE A 200 27.26 -50.13 37.97
C ILE A 200 25.79 -49.82 37.70
N LEU A 201 24.86 -50.39 38.47
CA LEU A 201 23.42 -50.13 38.32
C LEU A 201 23.10 -48.66 38.61
N MET A 202 23.58 -48.14 39.74
CA MET A 202 23.26 -46.79 40.19
C MET A 202 23.83 -45.73 39.24
N ALA A 203 25.08 -45.89 38.80
CA ALA A 203 25.67 -45.01 37.80
C ALA A 203 24.89 -45.05 36.48
N THR A 204 24.51 -46.25 36.00
CA THR A 204 23.73 -46.40 34.77
C THR A 204 22.39 -45.67 34.87
N GLN A 205 21.63 -45.88 35.95
CA GLN A 205 20.31 -45.28 36.13
C GLN A 205 20.37 -43.75 36.25
N ALA A 206 21.38 -43.21 36.95
CA ALA A 206 21.58 -41.77 37.07
C ALA A 206 21.96 -41.13 35.72
N MET A 207 22.71 -41.85 34.87
CA MET A 207 23.11 -41.40 33.53
C MET A 207 22.01 -41.55 32.46
N GLN A 208 20.93 -42.27 32.77
CA GLN A 208 19.74 -42.38 31.90
C GLN A 208 18.60 -41.45 32.34
N GLU A 209 18.75 -40.71 33.44
CA GLU A 209 17.69 -39.92 34.09
C GLU A 209 16.42 -40.71 34.46
N THR A 210 16.50 -42.05 34.45
CA THR A 210 15.36 -42.95 34.74
C THR A 210 15.29 -43.39 36.21
N GLY A 211 16.18 -42.88 37.06
CA GLY A 211 16.53 -43.51 38.33
C GLY A 211 15.68 -43.16 39.56
N CYS A 212 14.90 -42.07 39.57
CA CYS A 212 14.13 -41.69 40.77
C CYS A 212 12.63 -41.91 40.63
N GLU A 213 12.03 -42.54 41.64
CA GLU A 213 10.59 -42.53 41.81
C GLU A 213 10.16 -41.10 42.23
N THR A 214 9.31 -40.47 41.40
CA THR A 214 8.72 -39.12 41.56
C THR A 214 9.63 -37.92 41.25
N GLY A 215 10.04 -37.80 39.98
CA GLY A 215 10.51 -36.55 39.38
C GLY A 215 11.81 -36.72 38.64
N ASN A 216 11.76 -36.78 37.31
CA ASN A 216 12.96 -36.74 36.47
C ASN A 216 13.63 -35.37 36.64
N VAL A 217 14.62 -35.26 37.51
CA VAL A 217 15.52 -34.11 37.50
C VAL A 217 16.39 -34.27 36.26
N SER A 218 16.04 -33.56 35.19
CA SER A 218 16.89 -33.49 34.00
C SER A 218 18.15 -32.71 34.35
N TRP A 219 19.21 -33.45 34.66
CA TRP A 219 20.50 -32.89 35.07
C TRP A 219 21.52 -32.97 33.93
N LEU A 220 21.37 -33.98 33.07
CA LEU A 220 22.17 -34.14 31.86
C LEU A 220 21.69 -33.18 30.81
N ARG A 221 22.64 -32.55 30.13
CA ARG A 221 22.37 -31.70 28.99
C ARG A 221 22.48 -32.53 27.69
N PRO A 222 21.64 -32.27 26.68
CA PRO A 222 21.68 -33.02 25.41
C PRO A 222 23.05 -32.97 24.74
N ASP A 223 23.72 -31.82 24.79
CA ASP A 223 25.00 -31.57 24.13
C ASP A 223 26.20 -31.63 25.10
N SER A 224 25.99 -32.06 26.35
CA SER A 224 27.11 -32.20 27.28
C SER A 224 27.97 -33.41 26.94
N GLN A 225 29.26 -33.23 27.20
CA GLN A 225 30.13 -34.35 27.43
C GLN A 225 29.88 -34.90 28.82
N ARG A 226 29.87 -36.23 28.91
CA ARG A 226 29.48 -36.91 30.14
C ARG A 226 30.61 -37.79 30.64
N ALA A 227 30.83 -37.78 31.94
CA ALA A 227 31.77 -38.68 32.60
C ALA A 227 31.21 -39.17 33.93
N VAL A 228 31.74 -40.31 34.38
CA VAL A 228 31.46 -40.88 35.71
C VAL A 228 32.78 -40.99 36.48
N LEU A 229 32.75 -40.69 37.77
CA LEU A 229 33.81 -41.00 38.73
C LEU A 229 33.24 -41.96 39.78
N LEU A 230 33.65 -43.22 39.73
CA LEU A 230 33.27 -44.27 40.68
C LEU A 230 34.21 -44.23 41.88
N LEU A 231 33.68 -44.26 43.11
CA LEU A 231 34.46 -44.26 44.35
C LEU A 231 33.98 -45.42 45.23
N THR A 232 34.80 -46.47 45.40
CA THR A 232 34.42 -47.68 46.16
C THR A 232 35.65 -48.43 46.64
N ASP A 233 35.54 -49.07 47.79
CA ASP A 233 36.54 -49.99 48.32
C ASP A 233 36.16 -51.47 48.12
N GLU A 234 35.14 -51.75 47.32
CA GLU A 234 34.56 -53.09 47.15
C GLU A 234 34.34 -53.51 45.68
N ASN A 235 34.00 -54.79 45.49
CA ASN A 235 33.55 -55.31 44.20
C ASN A 235 32.13 -54.82 43.85
N ASN A 236 31.82 -54.70 42.56
CA ASN A 236 30.43 -54.58 42.14
C ASN A 236 29.68 -55.85 42.56
N CYS A 237 28.60 -55.63 43.30
CA CYS A 237 27.73 -56.62 43.92
C CYS A 237 28.24 -57.27 45.20
N GLY A 238 29.09 -56.55 45.94
CA GLY A 238 29.58 -56.92 47.26
C GLY A 238 30.83 -57.78 47.21
N SER A 239 31.58 -57.77 48.31
CA SER A 239 32.90 -58.41 48.40
C SER A 239 32.87 -59.71 49.21
N ALA A 240 31.83 -59.94 50.02
CA ALA A 240 31.65 -61.18 50.76
C ALA A 240 30.93 -62.26 49.94
N SER A 241 31.23 -63.54 50.22
CA SER A 241 30.62 -64.69 49.52
C SER A 241 29.10 -64.79 49.61
N ASN A 242 28.49 -64.15 50.60
CA ASN A 242 27.05 -64.08 50.84
C ASN A 242 26.41 -62.78 50.33
N GLU A 243 27.21 -61.87 49.79
CA GLU A 243 26.76 -60.68 49.09
C GLU A 243 26.78 -60.98 47.60
N GLY A 244 25.82 -60.44 46.86
CA GLY A 244 25.74 -60.76 45.45
C GLY A 244 24.54 -60.19 44.74
N CYS A 245 24.77 -59.91 43.46
CA CYS A 245 23.75 -59.69 42.45
C CYS A 245 23.92 -60.71 41.32
N ALA A 246 24.52 -61.88 41.62
CA ALA A 246 24.92 -62.87 40.63
C ALA A 246 23.77 -63.22 39.68
N GLY A 247 24.04 -63.17 38.38
CA GLY A 247 23.06 -63.42 37.32
C GLY A 247 22.15 -62.24 36.99
N LEU A 248 22.26 -61.11 37.70
CA LEU A 248 21.55 -59.88 37.32
C LEU A 248 22.34 -59.12 36.25
N PRO A 249 21.66 -58.43 35.30
CA PRO A 249 22.34 -57.79 34.17
C PRO A 249 23.45 -56.82 34.59
N TYR A 250 23.24 -56.08 35.68
CA TYR A 250 24.16 -55.09 36.21
C TYR A 250 25.30 -55.66 37.07
N GLU A 251 25.43 -56.99 37.15
CA GLU A 251 26.63 -57.63 37.68
C GLU A 251 27.86 -57.26 36.84
N LYS A 252 27.67 -57.09 35.52
CA LYS A 252 28.74 -56.91 34.53
C LYS A 252 28.78 -55.50 33.96
N ALA A 253 29.98 -55.08 33.53
CA ALA A 253 30.20 -53.77 32.88
C ALA A 253 29.34 -53.54 31.63
N GLU A 254 28.96 -54.61 30.92
CA GLU A 254 28.09 -54.59 29.74
C GLU A 254 26.80 -53.82 29.96
N TYR A 255 26.21 -53.93 31.15
CA TYR A 255 24.98 -53.22 31.49
C TYR A 255 25.08 -51.71 31.29
N PHE A 256 26.23 -51.13 31.63
CA PHE A 256 26.48 -49.71 31.43
C PHE A 256 26.66 -49.38 29.94
N PHE A 257 27.42 -50.20 29.21
CA PHE A 257 27.68 -49.97 27.78
C PHE A 257 26.40 -50.00 26.95
N ASP A 258 25.53 -50.97 27.21
CA ASP A 258 24.30 -51.18 26.43
C ASP A 258 23.27 -50.07 26.65
N ARG A 259 23.35 -49.39 27.79
CA ARG A 259 22.35 -48.40 28.25
C ARG A 259 22.79 -46.95 28.14
N VAL A 260 24.07 -46.69 28.36
CA VAL A 260 24.66 -45.34 28.36
C VAL A 260 25.58 -45.14 27.16
N GLY A 261 26.25 -46.19 26.70
CA GLY A 261 27.19 -46.16 25.59
C GLY A 261 28.64 -45.94 26.03
N LYS A 262 29.58 -46.46 25.24
CA LYS A 262 31.04 -46.38 25.52
C LYS A 262 31.64 -44.97 25.35
N ALA A 263 30.87 -44.02 24.82
CA ALA A 263 31.30 -42.63 24.67
C ALA A 263 31.40 -41.89 26.02
N VAL A 264 30.65 -42.33 27.03
CA VAL A 264 30.75 -41.79 28.39
C VAL A 264 31.97 -42.40 29.08
N THR A 265 32.91 -41.54 29.47
CA THR A 265 34.16 -41.98 30.11
C THR A 265 33.92 -42.28 31.58
N VAL A 266 34.33 -43.46 32.04
CA VAL A 266 34.23 -43.85 33.45
C VAL A 266 35.63 -43.87 34.05
N ASN A 267 35.86 -43.02 35.05
CA ASN A 267 37.04 -43.03 35.89
C ASN A 267 36.71 -43.66 37.24
N ALA A 268 37.71 -44.11 37.99
CA ALA A 268 37.46 -44.68 39.31
C ALA A 268 38.58 -44.42 40.34
N MET A 269 38.21 -44.37 41.61
CA MET A 269 39.11 -44.59 42.72
C MET A 269 38.66 -45.88 43.39
N LEU A 270 39.50 -46.91 43.29
CA LEU A 270 39.19 -48.29 43.66
C LEU A 270 40.18 -48.73 44.73
N LEU A 271 39.76 -49.54 45.68
CA LEU A 271 40.72 -50.30 46.49
C LEU A 271 41.27 -51.42 45.62
N THR A 272 42.54 -51.33 45.20
CA THR A 272 43.15 -52.33 44.30
C THR A 272 44.09 -53.28 45.01
N GLN A 273 44.55 -52.89 46.20
CA GLN A 273 45.44 -53.65 47.06
C GLN A 273 45.04 -53.37 48.51
N GLU A 274 45.22 -54.36 49.39
CA GLU A 274 45.11 -54.10 50.82
C GLU A 274 46.21 -53.10 51.22
N PRO A 275 45.87 -52.07 52.00
CA PRO A 275 46.86 -51.13 52.49
C PRO A 275 47.86 -51.90 53.38
N PRO A 276 49.17 -51.63 53.26
CA PRO A 276 50.17 -52.23 54.15
C PRO A 276 49.77 -52.07 55.61
N SER A 277 50.01 -53.10 56.44
CA SER A 277 49.74 -53.04 57.88
C SER A 277 50.37 -51.78 58.46
N VAL A 278 49.51 -50.90 58.92
CA VAL A 278 49.88 -49.54 59.32
C VAL A 278 50.13 -49.50 60.81
N SER A 279 51.14 -48.74 61.21
CA SER A 279 51.46 -48.58 62.63
C SER A 279 50.38 -47.69 63.26
N ALA A 280 49.45 -48.28 64.02
CA ALA A 280 48.41 -47.53 64.75
C ALA A 280 48.97 -46.41 65.64
N SER A 281 50.25 -46.50 66.00
CA SER A 281 51.02 -45.51 66.78
C SER A 281 51.67 -44.39 65.97
N ASN A 282 51.70 -44.45 64.63
CA ASN A 282 52.29 -43.41 63.78
C ASN A 282 51.18 -42.51 63.19
N PRO A 283 50.94 -41.31 63.75
CA PRO A 283 49.91 -40.41 63.23
C PRO A 283 50.22 -39.85 61.83
N ASN A 284 51.46 -39.99 61.35
CA ASN A 284 51.92 -39.55 60.04
C ASN A 284 51.95 -40.67 58.99
N ASP A 285 51.48 -41.88 59.34
CA ASP A 285 51.38 -42.97 58.36
C ASP A 285 50.36 -42.60 57.28
N PRO A 286 50.76 -42.47 55.99
CA PRO A 286 49.88 -42.03 54.91
C PRO A 286 48.72 -43.00 54.63
N ASN A 287 48.80 -44.22 55.16
CA ASN A 287 47.80 -45.27 55.03
C ASN A 287 46.97 -45.45 56.31
N ARG A 288 47.19 -44.63 57.36
CA ARG A 288 46.47 -44.70 58.64
C ARG A 288 44.95 -44.60 58.47
N ASP A 289 44.51 -43.74 57.55
CA ASP A 289 43.09 -43.54 57.27
C ASP A 289 42.48 -44.66 56.39
N CYS A 290 43.28 -45.65 55.98
CA CYS A 290 42.84 -46.85 55.27
C CYS A 290 42.77 -48.10 56.15
N GLN A 291 42.85 -47.97 57.48
CA GLN A 291 42.97 -49.09 58.43
C GLN A 291 41.81 -50.10 58.45
N ASN A 292 40.66 -49.76 57.88
CA ASN A 292 39.42 -50.53 58.02
C ASN A 292 38.74 -50.80 56.67
N SER A 293 39.46 -51.34 55.70
CA SER A 293 38.92 -51.75 54.39
C SER A 293 37.97 -52.97 54.47
N GLY A 294 37.01 -52.97 55.39
CA GLY A 294 36.01 -54.03 55.57
C GLY A 294 36.52 -55.35 56.17
N GLY A 295 37.83 -55.50 56.40
CA GLY A 295 38.39 -56.73 56.97
C GLY A 295 38.31 -57.94 56.02
N TYR A 296 38.21 -57.69 54.71
CA TYR A 296 38.29 -58.71 53.68
C TYR A 296 39.66 -59.41 53.81
N GLY A 297 39.67 -60.74 53.96
CA GLY A 297 40.91 -61.51 54.09
C GLY A 297 41.76 -61.57 52.82
N GLU A 298 41.22 -61.04 51.72
CA GLU A 298 41.92 -60.75 50.47
C GLU A 298 41.39 -59.41 49.94
N ALA A 299 42.26 -58.55 49.44
CA ALA A 299 41.89 -57.29 48.82
C ALA A 299 40.82 -57.51 47.74
N PRO A 300 39.70 -56.76 47.77
CA PRO A 300 38.73 -56.83 46.70
C PRO A 300 39.45 -56.47 45.40
N ASN A 301 39.35 -57.36 44.42
CA ASN A 301 39.84 -57.11 43.07
C ASN A 301 38.62 -56.75 42.22
N PRO A 302 38.25 -55.46 42.12
CA PRO A 302 37.01 -54.99 41.50
C PRO A 302 37.03 -55.13 39.98
N LYS A 303 37.08 -56.37 39.50
CA LYS A 303 37.28 -56.74 38.08
C LYS A 303 36.30 -56.05 37.16
N GLU A 304 35.03 -55.95 37.54
CA GLU A 304 34.00 -55.35 36.70
C GLU A 304 34.10 -53.81 36.65
N TYR A 305 34.52 -53.14 37.73
CA TYR A 305 34.80 -51.70 37.69
C TYR A 305 36.06 -51.41 36.88
N VAL A 306 37.13 -52.20 37.03
CA VAL A 306 38.35 -52.08 36.20
C VAL A 306 38.00 -52.24 34.73
N ARG A 307 37.23 -53.28 34.38
CA ARG A 307 36.77 -53.52 33.01
C ARG A 307 35.93 -52.37 32.46
N LEU A 308 35.03 -51.80 33.26
CA LEU A 308 34.21 -50.64 32.91
C LEU A 308 35.08 -49.41 32.60
N VAL A 309 36.07 -49.13 33.45
CA VAL A 309 37.00 -48.01 33.29
C VAL A 309 37.83 -48.18 32.02
N GLU A 310 38.46 -49.34 31.82
CA GLU A 310 39.30 -49.60 30.65
C GLU A 310 38.52 -49.54 29.33
N ALA A 311 37.32 -50.14 29.29
CA ALA A 311 36.50 -50.20 28.08
C ALA A 311 35.92 -48.84 27.64
N THR A 312 35.84 -47.87 28.56
CA THR A 312 35.42 -46.49 28.27
C THR A 312 36.60 -45.54 28.07
N GLY A 313 37.83 -46.06 28.13
CA GLY A 313 39.06 -45.29 28.00
C GLY A 313 39.30 -44.32 29.16
N GLY A 314 38.77 -44.62 30.35
CA GLY A 314 39.03 -43.85 31.55
C GLY A 314 40.25 -44.36 32.33
N ARG A 315 40.45 -43.81 33.53
CA ARG A 315 41.55 -44.17 34.43
C ARG A 315 41.03 -44.56 35.80
N PHE A 316 41.69 -45.53 36.42
CA PHE A 316 41.46 -45.84 37.83
C PHE A 316 42.74 -45.72 38.64
N VAL A 317 42.59 -45.39 39.92
CA VAL A 317 43.70 -45.34 40.88
C VAL A 317 43.30 -45.92 42.22
N ASP A 318 44.31 -46.21 43.02
CA ASP A 318 44.09 -46.70 44.37
C ASP A 318 43.46 -45.63 45.28
N ILE A 319 42.36 -45.97 45.97
CA ILE A 319 41.62 -45.12 46.91
C ILE A 319 42.36 -44.88 48.24
N CYS A 320 43.54 -45.49 48.44
CA CYS A 320 44.40 -45.25 49.60
C CYS A 320 45.54 -44.25 49.38
N ARG A 321 45.66 -43.64 48.19
CA ARG A 321 46.78 -42.74 47.90
C ARG A 321 46.80 -41.50 48.80
N SER A 322 48.01 -41.20 49.33
CA SER A 322 48.33 -39.97 50.07
C SER A 322 47.90 -38.69 49.37
N ASN A 323 47.98 -38.67 48.04
CA ASN A 323 47.70 -37.51 47.21
C ASN A 323 47.04 -37.93 45.88
N TYR A 324 45.90 -37.31 45.57
CA TYR A 324 45.16 -37.53 44.33
C TYR A 324 45.43 -36.48 43.25
N SER A 325 46.20 -35.42 43.54
CA SER A 325 46.32 -34.24 42.67
C SER A 325 46.81 -34.58 41.26
N THR A 326 47.78 -35.48 41.11
CA THR A 326 48.29 -35.92 39.79
C THR A 326 47.21 -36.62 38.98
N VAL A 327 46.40 -37.46 39.63
CA VAL A 327 45.38 -38.27 38.97
C VAL A 327 44.17 -37.43 38.64
N LEU A 328 43.75 -36.57 39.57
CA LEU A 328 42.69 -35.60 39.34
C LEU A 328 43.08 -34.64 38.22
N GLY A 329 44.33 -34.19 38.18
CA GLY A 329 44.88 -33.44 37.05
C GLY A 329 44.75 -34.19 35.72
N GLN A 330 45.12 -35.48 35.68
CA GLN A 330 44.99 -36.31 34.48
C GLN A 330 43.52 -36.55 34.06
N ILE A 331 42.63 -36.84 35.01
CA ILE A 331 41.20 -36.99 34.76
C ILE A 331 40.63 -35.68 34.21
N SER A 332 41.00 -34.54 34.80
CA SER A 332 40.58 -33.22 34.32
C SER A 332 41.16 -32.87 32.95
N GLU A 333 42.41 -33.24 32.65
CA GLU A 333 43.00 -33.06 31.32
C GLU A 333 42.29 -33.92 30.27
N ASP A 334 41.99 -35.18 30.58
CA ASP A 334 41.32 -36.08 29.67
C ASP A 334 39.87 -35.64 29.43
N VAL A 335 39.19 -35.12 30.46
CA VAL A 335 37.91 -34.40 30.32
C VAL A 335 38.07 -33.17 29.43
N GLY A 336 39.09 -32.34 29.67
CA GLY A 336 39.38 -31.13 28.90
C GLY A 336 39.64 -31.38 27.41
N LYS A 337 40.39 -32.43 27.08
CA LYS A 337 40.63 -32.88 25.68
C LYS A 337 39.38 -33.44 25.02
N LYS A 338 38.50 -34.03 25.85
CA LYS A 338 37.12 -34.40 25.55
C LYS A 338 36.39 -33.27 24.86
N ILE A 339 36.32 -32.13 25.54
CA ILE A 339 35.26 -31.13 25.38
C ILE A 339 35.32 -30.44 24.01
N ASN A 340 34.39 -30.82 23.14
CA ASN A 340 34.10 -30.08 21.91
C ASN A 340 33.75 -28.64 22.29
N VAL A 341 34.46 -27.67 21.72
CA VAL A 341 34.24 -26.27 22.04
C VAL A 341 32.96 -25.84 21.31
N GLN A 342 31.89 -25.62 22.07
CA GLN A 342 30.57 -25.27 21.55
C GLN A 342 30.25 -23.81 21.86
N PHE A 343 29.63 -23.12 20.90
CA PHE A 343 29.22 -21.74 21.01
C PHE A 343 27.80 -21.59 20.46
N GLU A 344 26.93 -20.91 21.20
CA GLU A 344 25.60 -20.57 20.72
C GLU A 344 25.66 -19.23 19.95
N LEU A 345 25.28 -19.27 18.68
CA LEU A 345 25.15 -18.09 17.83
C LEU A 345 23.82 -17.39 18.11
N GLU A 346 23.82 -16.06 18.07
CA GLU A 346 22.59 -15.24 18.15
C GLU A 346 21.48 -15.69 17.17
N PHE A 347 21.85 -16.04 15.92
CA PHE A 347 20.93 -16.49 14.86
C PHE A 347 21.35 -17.83 14.26
N PRO A 348 20.40 -18.65 13.76
CA PRO A 348 20.73 -19.84 12.97
C PRO A 348 21.52 -19.45 11.72
N ALA A 349 22.68 -20.07 11.52
CA ALA A 349 23.58 -19.68 10.45
C ALA A 349 23.37 -20.48 9.17
N GLU A 350 23.50 -19.82 8.02
CA GLU A 350 23.63 -20.50 6.73
C GLU A 350 25.03 -21.10 6.63
N ILE A 351 25.15 -22.43 6.67
CA ILE A 351 26.43 -23.15 6.75
C ILE A 351 27.42 -22.71 5.67
N ALA A 352 26.95 -22.48 4.44
CA ALA A 352 27.79 -22.08 3.31
C ALA A 352 28.43 -20.68 3.46
N SER A 353 27.93 -19.86 4.39
CA SER A 353 28.39 -18.48 4.62
C SER A 353 29.37 -18.35 5.79
N MET A 354 29.64 -19.43 6.52
CA MET A 354 30.44 -19.41 7.74
C MET A 354 31.92 -19.10 7.47
N ASP A 355 32.46 -18.11 8.16
CA ASP A 355 33.89 -17.80 8.27
C ASP A 355 34.28 -17.78 9.76
N ILE A 356 34.87 -18.89 10.22
CA ILE A 356 35.22 -19.12 11.62
C ILE A 356 36.73 -18.99 11.77
N LYS A 357 37.18 -18.18 12.74
CA LYS A 357 38.60 -17.95 13.02
C LYS A 357 38.90 -18.02 14.51
N ILE A 358 39.99 -18.68 14.87
CA ILE A 358 40.57 -18.67 16.22
C ILE A 358 41.86 -17.87 16.16
N ASP A 359 41.92 -16.75 16.88
CA ASP A 359 43.05 -15.80 16.83
C ASP A 359 43.46 -15.42 15.39
N GLY A 360 42.46 -15.23 14.53
CA GLY A 360 42.65 -14.89 13.11
C GLY A 360 42.99 -16.08 12.20
N LYS A 361 43.26 -17.27 12.74
CA LYS A 361 43.49 -18.49 11.94
C LYS A 361 42.16 -19.17 11.64
N LYS A 362 41.94 -19.50 10.37
CA LYS A 362 40.71 -20.15 9.91
C LYS A 362 40.54 -21.55 10.51
N VAL A 363 39.33 -21.86 10.98
CA VAL A 363 38.90 -23.19 11.42
C VAL A 363 38.19 -23.88 10.26
N ASN A 364 38.52 -25.14 9.98
CA ASN A 364 37.95 -25.89 8.86
C ASN A 364 37.03 -27.04 9.32
N ALA A 365 37.29 -27.64 10.48
CA ALA A 365 36.44 -28.69 11.03
C ALA A 365 35.50 -28.11 12.10
N PHE A 366 34.25 -27.92 11.70
CA PHE A 366 33.16 -27.49 12.57
C PHE A 366 31.85 -28.16 12.15
N ASN A 367 30.88 -28.14 13.05
CA ASN A 367 29.50 -28.52 12.78
C ASN A 367 28.56 -27.42 13.28
N ILE A 368 27.44 -27.23 12.61
CA ILE A 368 26.35 -26.35 13.06
C ILE A 368 25.06 -27.15 13.17
N ASN A 369 24.42 -27.04 14.32
CA ASN A 369 23.06 -27.54 14.54
C ASN A 369 22.18 -26.39 15.04
N GLY A 370 21.40 -25.80 14.14
CA GLY A 370 20.63 -24.59 14.43
C GLY A 370 21.54 -23.41 14.81
N LYS A 371 21.55 -23.06 16.10
CA LYS A 371 22.40 -21.99 16.66
C LYS A 371 23.71 -22.51 17.24
N ILE A 372 23.85 -23.81 17.45
CA ILE A 372 25.03 -24.36 18.14
C ILE A 372 26.14 -24.62 17.13
N LEU A 373 27.21 -23.83 17.22
CA LEU A 373 28.47 -24.05 16.54
C LEU A 373 29.36 -24.95 17.40
N SER A 374 29.74 -26.11 16.87
CA SER A 374 30.73 -27.01 17.47
C SER A 374 32.03 -26.93 16.68
N VAL A 375 33.12 -26.49 17.33
CA VAL A 375 34.47 -26.59 16.77
C VAL A 375 35.02 -27.98 17.06
N LEU A 376 35.40 -28.71 16.00
CA LEU A 376 35.86 -30.10 16.08
C LEU A 376 37.38 -30.20 16.13
N GLU A 377 38.09 -29.12 15.84
CA GLU A 377 39.55 -29.04 15.94
C GLU A 377 39.97 -28.80 17.41
N PRO A 378 41.04 -29.45 17.91
CA PRO A 378 41.54 -29.19 19.26
C PRO A 378 41.95 -27.73 19.41
N VAL A 379 41.41 -27.05 20.43
CA VAL A 379 41.78 -25.66 20.71
C VAL A 379 42.79 -25.62 21.85
N THR A 380 44.06 -25.42 21.50
CA THR A 380 45.19 -25.56 22.44
C THR A 380 45.45 -24.33 23.32
N ALA A 381 44.82 -23.19 23.02
CA ALA A 381 45.05 -21.92 23.72
C ALA A 381 43.84 -21.52 24.56
N THR A 382 44.01 -21.49 25.88
CA THR A 382 42.95 -21.17 26.85
C THR A 382 42.48 -19.70 26.82
N ASN A 383 43.23 -18.81 26.17
CA ASN A 383 42.90 -17.38 26.03
C ASN A 383 42.61 -16.96 24.59
N ALA A 384 42.39 -17.92 23.69
CA ALA A 384 42.15 -17.61 22.29
C ALA A 384 40.74 -17.01 22.08
N LYS A 385 40.62 -16.19 21.04
CA LYS A 385 39.39 -15.50 20.66
C LYS A 385 38.81 -16.17 19.41
N LEU A 386 37.60 -16.73 19.52
CA LEU A 386 36.85 -17.25 18.39
C LEU A 386 36.02 -16.13 17.76
N THR A 387 36.30 -15.77 16.51
CA THR A 387 35.47 -14.89 15.70
C THR A 387 34.66 -15.72 14.70
N VAL A 388 33.35 -15.48 14.63
CA VAL A 388 32.44 -16.16 13.72
C VAL A 388 31.71 -15.12 12.90
N ALA A 389 31.95 -15.09 11.58
CA ALA A 389 31.15 -14.30 10.64
C ALA A 389 30.28 -15.22 9.79
N TYR A 390 29.01 -14.87 9.60
CA TYR A 390 28.05 -15.71 8.89
C TYR A 390 26.84 -14.92 8.40
N LYS A 391 25.99 -15.56 7.59
CA LYS A 391 24.70 -15.03 7.15
C LYS A 391 23.53 -15.75 7.80
N HIS A 392 22.44 -15.03 8.06
CA HIS A 392 21.21 -15.57 8.64
C HIS A 392 19.94 -15.06 7.95
N ASP A 393 18.81 -15.75 8.16
CA ASP A 393 17.47 -15.39 7.68
C ASP A 393 17.37 -15.09 6.16
N PRO A 394 17.84 -15.96 5.26
CA PRO A 394 17.71 -15.70 3.83
C PRO A 394 16.25 -15.62 3.39
N ILE A 395 15.91 -14.58 2.62
CA ILE A 395 14.59 -14.42 1.99
C ILE A 395 14.77 -14.57 0.49
N THR A 396 14.01 -15.49 -0.11
CA THR A 396 14.11 -15.77 -1.55
C THR A 396 13.81 -14.51 -2.36
N MET A 397 14.70 -14.17 -3.28
CA MET A 397 14.51 -13.05 -4.19
C MET A 397 13.57 -13.43 -5.33
N VAL A 398 12.67 -12.52 -5.73
CA VAL A 398 11.66 -12.77 -6.77
C VAL A 398 11.66 -11.66 -7.82
N LYS A 399 11.26 -12.01 -9.05
CA LYS A 399 11.07 -11.06 -10.15
C LYS A 399 9.60 -10.75 -10.46
N SER A 400 8.67 -11.43 -9.78
CA SER A 400 7.23 -11.33 -10.04
C SER A 400 6.51 -10.79 -8.81
N PHE A 401 5.72 -9.75 -9.00
CA PHE A 401 4.99 -9.06 -7.95
C PHE A 401 3.49 -9.07 -8.25
N THR A 402 2.69 -9.49 -7.28
CA THR A 402 1.22 -9.51 -7.41
C THR A 402 0.67 -8.18 -6.94
N PRO A 403 0.01 -7.38 -7.79
CA PRO A 403 -0.68 -6.18 -7.38
C PRO A 403 -1.78 -6.50 -6.35
N SER A 404 -2.01 -5.60 -5.41
CA SER A 404 -3.05 -5.76 -4.37
C SER A 404 -4.48 -5.68 -4.93
N ARG A 405 -4.65 -5.15 -6.15
CA ARG A 405 -5.93 -4.98 -6.85
C ARG A 405 -5.81 -5.30 -8.34
N SER A 406 -6.95 -5.51 -8.98
CA SER A 406 -7.03 -5.59 -10.44
C SER A 406 -6.62 -4.26 -11.06
N LEU A 407 -5.65 -4.30 -11.98
CA LEU A 407 -5.04 -3.11 -12.55
C LEU A 407 -5.37 -2.91 -14.03
N ASP A 408 -5.36 -1.67 -14.48
CA ASP A 408 -5.32 -1.32 -15.89
C ASP A 408 -3.89 -1.42 -16.41
N THR A 409 -3.66 -2.38 -17.31
CA THR A 409 -2.33 -2.69 -17.86
C THR A 409 -1.69 -1.51 -18.60
N GLY A 410 -2.48 -0.57 -19.11
CA GLY A 410 -1.97 0.63 -19.77
C GLY A 410 -1.45 1.71 -18.81
N THR A 411 -1.60 1.52 -17.50
CA THR A 411 -1.30 2.54 -16.47
C THR A 411 -0.21 2.13 -15.49
N ILE A 412 0.37 0.95 -15.66
CA ILE A 412 1.38 0.42 -14.73
C ILE A 412 2.66 1.24 -14.88
N GLU A 413 3.19 1.68 -13.75
CA GLU A 413 4.53 2.22 -13.59
C GLU A 413 5.24 1.40 -12.51
N VAL A 414 6.47 0.97 -12.79
CA VAL A 414 7.29 0.19 -11.86
C VAL A 414 8.49 1.01 -11.44
N PHE A 415 8.79 1.02 -10.14
CA PHE A 415 9.97 1.68 -9.59
C PHE A 415 10.82 0.68 -8.82
N VAL A 416 12.14 0.79 -8.95
CA VAL A 416 13.11 0.05 -8.13
C VAL A 416 14.02 1.07 -7.46
N ASN A 417 14.02 1.10 -6.12
CA ASN A 417 14.71 2.13 -5.32
C ASN A 417 14.36 3.56 -5.81
N ASP A 418 13.06 3.83 -5.92
CA ASP A 418 12.48 5.10 -6.40
C ASP A 418 12.86 5.50 -7.84
N THR A 419 13.59 4.66 -8.57
CA THR A 419 13.91 4.88 -9.98
C THR A 419 12.88 4.21 -10.87
N ALA A 420 12.17 4.99 -11.69
CA ALA A 420 11.19 4.47 -12.64
C ALA A 420 11.88 3.58 -13.68
N LEU A 421 11.39 2.34 -13.83
CA LEU A 421 11.82 1.44 -14.88
C LEU A 421 11.11 1.77 -16.19
N PRO A 422 11.79 1.68 -17.34
CA PRO A 422 11.14 1.81 -18.64
C PRO A 422 10.25 0.59 -18.92
N ILE A 423 9.18 0.77 -19.69
CA ILE A 423 8.17 -0.28 -20.00
C ILE A 423 8.81 -1.56 -20.57
N LYS A 424 9.94 -1.47 -21.28
CA LYS A 424 10.67 -2.64 -21.82
C LYS A 424 11.33 -3.54 -20.76
N ASP A 425 11.45 -3.07 -19.52
CA ASP A 425 12.12 -3.77 -18.42
C ASP A 425 11.14 -4.53 -17.52
N TYR A 426 9.83 -4.45 -17.81
CA TYR A 426 8.81 -5.25 -17.13
C TYR A 426 7.65 -5.60 -18.07
N SER A 427 6.82 -6.54 -17.66
CA SER A 427 5.59 -6.91 -18.37
C SER A 427 4.51 -7.30 -17.38
N PHE A 428 3.25 -7.18 -17.78
CA PHE A 428 2.14 -7.72 -17.00
C PHE A 428 1.67 -9.04 -17.60
N ASN A 429 1.75 -10.11 -16.81
CA ASN A 429 1.29 -11.43 -17.21
C ASN A 429 -0.20 -11.57 -16.86
N VAL A 430 -1.05 -11.45 -17.88
CA VAL A 430 -2.52 -11.49 -17.73
C VAL A 430 -3.00 -12.82 -17.15
N ALA A 431 -2.31 -13.93 -17.43
CA ALA A 431 -2.71 -15.26 -16.94
C ALA A 431 -2.46 -15.43 -15.44
N THR A 432 -1.41 -14.81 -14.91
CA THR A 432 -1.04 -14.91 -13.48
C THR A 432 -1.45 -13.70 -12.66
N GLY A 433 -1.83 -12.59 -13.31
CA GLY A 433 -2.11 -11.32 -12.67
C GLY A 433 -0.88 -10.67 -12.03
N LYS A 434 0.33 -10.98 -12.49
CA LYS A 434 1.58 -10.49 -11.90
C LYS A 434 2.33 -9.54 -12.82
N VAL A 435 3.01 -8.57 -12.22
CA VAL A 435 4.04 -7.75 -12.89
C VAL A 435 5.36 -8.51 -12.81
N GLU A 436 5.94 -8.85 -13.96
CA GLU A 436 7.21 -9.57 -14.09
C GLU A 436 8.30 -8.62 -14.56
N LEU A 437 9.35 -8.47 -13.77
CA LEU A 437 10.55 -7.71 -14.13
C LEU A 437 11.47 -8.57 -14.99
N ARG A 438 12.11 -7.94 -15.99
CA ARG A 438 13.11 -8.61 -16.83
C ARG A 438 14.32 -9.04 -16.00
N ASP A 439 14.85 -8.11 -15.23
CA ASP A 439 16.05 -8.27 -14.43
C ASP A 439 15.67 -8.42 -12.94
N LEU A 440 16.39 -9.27 -12.21
CA LEU A 440 16.15 -9.48 -10.77
C LEU A 440 16.62 -8.23 -9.98
N PRO A 441 15.75 -7.58 -9.19
CA PRO A 441 16.17 -6.43 -8.38
C PRO A 441 17.30 -6.79 -7.40
N PRO A 442 18.17 -5.83 -7.04
CA PRO A 442 19.20 -6.02 -6.01
C PRO A 442 18.63 -6.47 -4.66
N GLU A 443 19.46 -7.06 -3.81
CA GLU A 443 19.06 -7.45 -2.46
C GLU A 443 18.50 -6.26 -1.68
N LEU A 444 17.39 -6.47 -0.95
CA LEU A 444 16.69 -5.44 -0.17
C LEU A 444 16.16 -4.24 -0.96
N ALA A 445 16.17 -4.29 -2.30
CA ALA A 445 15.62 -3.22 -3.12
C ALA A 445 14.12 -3.00 -2.84
N LEU A 446 13.70 -1.75 -2.81
CA LEU A 446 12.30 -1.38 -2.72
C LEU A 446 11.69 -1.38 -4.11
N VAL A 447 10.75 -2.29 -4.36
CA VAL A 447 9.98 -2.36 -5.61
C VAL A 447 8.62 -1.74 -5.36
N LYS A 448 8.24 -0.75 -6.16
CA LYS A 448 6.94 -0.08 -6.06
C LYS A 448 6.18 -0.21 -7.38
N LEU A 449 4.92 -0.63 -7.31
CA LEU A 449 3.99 -0.63 -8.42
C LEU A 449 3.02 0.53 -8.25
N ARG A 450 2.87 1.37 -9.27
CA ARG A 450 1.86 2.43 -9.32
C ARG A 450 0.95 2.18 -10.51
N TYR A 451 -0.37 2.15 -10.30
CA TYR A 451 -1.33 1.80 -11.34
C TYR A 451 -2.74 2.31 -11.00
N ARG A 452 -3.65 2.31 -11.97
CA ARG A 452 -5.08 2.57 -11.76
C ARG A 452 -5.90 1.28 -11.79
N ASP A 453 -7.10 1.33 -11.22
CA ASP A 453 -8.06 0.22 -11.23
C ASP A 453 -8.42 -0.20 -12.67
N SER A 454 -8.61 -1.50 -12.89
CA SER A 454 -9.08 -2.07 -14.16
C SER A 454 -10.53 -1.75 -14.55
N ALA A 455 -11.29 -1.05 -13.69
CA ALA A 455 -12.67 -0.68 -13.96
C ALA A 455 -12.82 -0.02 -15.34
N ALA A 456 -13.75 -0.55 -16.15
CA ALA A 456 -13.96 -0.07 -17.50
C ALA A 456 -14.45 1.38 -17.48
N LEU A 457 -13.75 2.24 -18.24
CA LEU A 457 -14.15 3.63 -18.39
C LEU A 457 -15.42 3.73 -19.26
N PRO A 458 -16.43 4.52 -18.86
CA PRO A 458 -17.62 4.77 -19.64
C PRO A 458 -17.32 5.24 -21.07
N LYS A 459 -17.98 4.63 -22.04
CA LYS A 459 -17.98 5.03 -23.45
C LYS A 459 -19.30 5.63 -23.90
N ILE A 460 -20.34 5.51 -23.07
CA ILE A 460 -21.71 5.87 -23.39
C ILE A 460 -22.09 7.14 -22.64
N PHE A 461 -22.57 8.13 -23.39
CA PHE A 461 -22.98 9.44 -22.88
C PHE A 461 -24.44 9.68 -23.30
N THR A 462 -25.30 10.02 -22.34
CA THR A 462 -26.71 10.29 -22.61
C THR A 462 -26.90 11.79 -22.83
N TYR A 463 -27.51 12.18 -23.94
CA TYR A 463 -27.86 13.57 -24.23
C TYR A 463 -29.35 13.81 -23.98
N LEU A 464 -29.74 15.07 -23.71
CA LEU A 464 -31.06 15.36 -23.15
C LEU A 464 -32.13 15.63 -24.22
N LYS A 465 -31.76 16.33 -25.30
CA LYS A 465 -32.72 16.89 -26.26
C LYS A 465 -32.59 16.27 -27.64
N ASP A 466 -33.68 16.32 -28.40
CA ASP A 466 -33.65 15.99 -29.82
C ASP A 466 -32.92 17.11 -30.59
N TYR A 467 -32.22 16.74 -31.66
CA TYR A 467 -31.37 17.65 -32.42
C TYR A 467 -31.29 17.26 -33.91
N TYR A 468 -30.77 18.19 -34.71
CA TYR A 468 -30.43 17.96 -36.12
C TYR A 468 -29.12 17.18 -36.24
N LEU A 469 -29.17 15.95 -36.76
CA LEU A 469 -28.06 15.00 -36.72
C LEU A 469 -26.80 15.52 -37.45
N GLU A 470 -26.98 16.24 -38.55
CA GLU A 470 -25.90 16.84 -39.34
C GLU A 470 -25.12 17.93 -38.59
N THR A 471 -25.65 18.40 -37.47
CA THR A 471 -25.07 19.47 -36.66
C THR A 471 -24.29 18.93 -35.46
N LEU A 472 -24.38 17.61 -35.21
CA LEU A 472 -23.76 16.95 -34.09
C LEU A 472 -22.23 16.96 -34.25
N GLU A 473 -21.58 17.55 -33.26
CA GLU A 473 -20.14 17.57 -33.12
C GLU A 473 -19.74 17.01 -31.76
N VAL A 474 -18.78 16.08 -31.75
CA VAL A 474 -18.22 15.50 -30.53
C VAL A 474 -16.75 15.84 -30.44
N THR A 475 -16.34 16.39 -29.30
CA THR A 475 -14.93 16.60 -29.00
C THR A 475 -14.52 15.82 -27.75
N VAL A 476 -13.34 15.20 -27.79
CA VAL A 476 -12.74 14.50 -26.65
C VAL A 476 -11.39 15.16 -26.37
N ALA A 477 -11.20 15.66 -25.15
CA ALA A 477 -10.02 16.44 -24.79
C ALA A 477 -9.72 17.60 -25.77
N GLY A 478 -10.78 18.29 -26.23
CA GLY A 478 -10.70 19.42 -27.16
C GLY A 478 -10.47 19.05 -28.63
N THR A 479 -10.34 17.77 -28.97
CA THR A 479 -10.15 17.31 -30.36
C THR A 479 -11.45 16.73 -30.92
N LYS A 480 -11.88 17.19 -32.10
CA LYS A 480 -13.06 16.64 -32.81
C LYS A 480 -12.81 15.18 -33.18
N THR A 481 -13.78 14.31 -32.92
CA THR A 481 -13.71 12.88 -33.28
C THR A 481 -14.93 12.46 -34.08
N LYS A 482 -14.74 11.53 -35.02
CA LYS A 482 -15.83 10.83 -35.73
C LYS A 482 -16.03 9.39 -35.26
N ASN A 483 -15.24 8.96 -34.28
CA ASN A 483 -15.24 7.58 -33.77
C ASN A 483 -16.33 7.38 -32.73
N PHE A 484 -17.58 7.54 -33.15
CA PHE A 484 -18.74 7.37 -32.29
C PHE A 484 -19.98 6.91 -33.08
N THR A 485 -20.91 6.30 -32.37
CA THR A 485 -22.24 5.95 -32.88
C THR A 485 -23.31 6.61 -32.03
N VAL A 486 -24.45 6.94 -32.64
CA VAL A 486 -25.58 7.58 -31.96
C VAL A 486 -26.81 6.70 -32.07
N ASP A 487 -27.45 6.41 -30.94
CA ASP A 487 -28.78 5.83 -30.86
C ASP A 487 -29.78 6.91 -30.44
N ARG A 488 -30.62 7.33 -31.38
CA ARG A 488 -31.63 8.37 -31.15
C ARG A 488 -32.81 7.90 -30.30
N GLY A 489 -33.15 6.62 -30.35
CA GLY A 489 -34.26 6.07 -29.59
C GLY A 489 -33.97 6.06 -28.10
N THR A 490 -32.72 5.79 -27.72
CA THR A 490 -32.27 5.78 -26.33
C THR A 490 -31.51 7.03 -25.90
N LYS A 491 -31.32 7.98 -26.82
CA LYS A 491 -30.54 9.22 -26.64
C LYS A 491 -29.11 8.97 -26.13
N LYS A 492 -28.45 7.93 -26.67
CA LYS A 492 -27.11 7.50 -26.27
C LYS A 492 -26.09 7.75 -27.37
N LEU A 493 -24.98 8.36 -27.01
CA LEU A 493 -23.78 8.50 -27.82
C LEU A 493 -22.71 7.54 -27.30
N THR A 494 -22.20 6.66 -28.16
CA THR A 494 -21.18 5.67 -27.79
C THR A 494 -19.89 5.92 -28.55
N LEU A 495 -18.81 6.25 -27.83
CA LEU A 495 -17.47 6.37 -28.41
C LEU A 495 -16.87 4.98 -28.68
N THR A 496 -16.08 4.84 -29.75
CA THR A 496 -15.35 3.60 -30.03
C THR A 496 -14.36 3.29 -28.92
N ASP A 497 -13.61 4.30 -28.48
CA ASP A 497 -12.65 4.23 -27.39
C ASP A 497 -13.11 5.08 -26.21
N ALA A 498 -12.86 4.59 -24.99
CA ALA A 498 -13.19 5.36 -23.81
C ALA A 498 -12.21 6.54 -23.69
N PRO A 499 -12.71 7.76 -23.40
CA PRO A 499 -11.85 8.86 -22.99
C PRO A 499 -11.00 8.45 -21.79
N ARG A 500 -9.77 8.97 -21.69
CA ARG A 500 -8.90 8.73 -20.54
C ARG A 500 -9.50 9.34 -19.28
N ASP A 501 -9.05 8.86 -18.12
CA ASP A 501 -9.43 9.40 -16.80
C ASP A 501 -9.42 10.93 -16.77
N GLY A 502 -10.53 11.53 -16.32
CA GLY A 502 -10.69 12.98 -16.19
C GLY A 502 -10.84 13.77 -17.51
N GLN A 503 -10.76 13.14 -18.69
CA GLN A 503 -10.96 13.84 -19.95
C GLN A 503 -12.40 14.31 -20.12
N ALA A 504 -12.56 15.54 -20.60
CA ALA A 504 -13.86 16.08 -20.96
C ALA A 504 -14.30 15.59 -22.34
N VAL A 505 -15.59 15.27 -22.45
CA VAL A 505 -16.31 15.04 -23.71
C VAL A 505 -17.34 16.15 -23.86
N TYR A 506 -17.28 16.87 -24.98
CA TYR A 506 -18.31 17.84 -25.33
C TYR A 506 -19.14 17.32 -26.48
N ILE A 507 -20.45 17.43 -26.34
CA ILE A 507 -21.43 17.12 -27.39
C ILE A 507 -22.12 18.44 -27.74
N THR A 508 -21.91 18.91 -28.96
CA THR A 508 -22.44 20.17 -29.46
C THR A 508 -23.41 19.91 -30.60
N TYR A 509 -24.60 20.50 -30.57
CA TYR A 509 -25.66 20.25 -31.56
C TYR A 509 -26.71 21.39 -31.60
N GLU A 510 -27.53 21.41 -32.65
CA GLU A 510 -28.63 22.36 -32.83
C GLU A 510 -29.98 21.72 -32.52
N LEU A 511 -30.84 22.41 -31.76
CA LEU A 511 -32.19 21.97 -31.44
C LEU A 511 -33.19 22.27 -32.57
N PRO A 512 -34.27 21.48 -32.69
CA PRO A 512 -35.46 21.90 -33.42
C PRO A 512 -35.96 23.25 -32.88
N GLY A 513 -36.05 24.26 -33.75
CA GLY A 513 -36.43 25.63 -33.39
C GLY A 513 -35.25 26.57 -33.11
N ASP A 514 -34.00 26.10 -33.09
CA ASP A 514 -32.84 27.01 -32.98
C ASP A 514 -32.65 27.87 -34.23
N ARG A 515 -33.19 27.43 -35.37
CA ARG A 515 -33.15 28.15 -36.64
C ARG A 515 -34.37 29.07 -36.74
N HIS A 516 -34.16 30.36 -36.93
CA HIS A 516 -35.24 31.31 -37.19
C HIS A 516 -35.67 31.15 -38.64
N VAL A 517 -36.90 30.67 -38.87
CA VAL A 517 -37.40 30.32 -40.21
C VAL A 517 -38.39 31.33 -40.76
N GLU A 518 -38.78 32.34 -39.98
CA GLU A 518 -39.82 33.29 -40.31
C GLU A 518 -39.22 34.69 -40.46
N TYR A 519 -39.31 35.28 -41.65
CA TYR A 519 -38.78 36.63 -41.90
C TYR A 519 -39.87 37.53 -42.47
N PRO A 520 -40.08 38.75 -41.97
CA PRO A 520 -41.12 39.61 -42.49
C PRO A 520 -40.82 40.03 -43.93
N ILE A 521 -41.86 40.07 -44.76
CA ILE A 521 -41.82 40.76 -46.05
C ILE A 521 -41.80 42.26 -45.75
N LEU A 522 -40.83 42.97 -46.32
CA LEU A 522 -40.67 44.42 -46.13
C LEU A 522 -40.66 45.11 -47.49
N GLY A 523 -41.41 46.21 -47.58
CA GLY A 523 -41.48 47.07 -48.74
C GLY A 523 -42.65 46.81 -49.70
N VAL A 524 -43.39 45.71 -49.54
CA VAL A 524 -44.46 45.30 -50.47
C VAL A 524 -45.58 44.56 -49.73
N LEU A 525 -46.84 44.66 -50.20
CA LEU A 525 -47.92 43.79 -49.70
C LEU A 525 -47.86 42.39 -50.31
N ASN A 526 -48.26 41.39 -49.54
CA ASN A 526 -48.23 40.00 -50.00
C ASN A 526 -49.14 39.74 -51.22
N ASP A 527 -50.21 40.51 -51.41
CA ASP A 527 -51.12 40.43 -52.55
C ASP A 527 -50.65 41.22 -53.79
N GLU A 528 -49.54 41.95 -53.69
CA GLU A 528 -48.91 42.67 -54.79
C GLU A 528 -47.76 41.89 -55.43
N ILE A 529 -47.35 40.76 -54.85
CA ILE A 529 -46.26 39.91 -55.34
C ILE A 529 -46.81 38.93 -56.39
N GLU A 530 -46.33 39.04 -57.64
CA GLU A 530 -46.63 38.10 -58.73
C GLU A 530 -45.81 36.81 -58.58
N ASP A 531 -44.51 36.96 -58.37
CA ASP A 531 -43.55 35.87 -58.21
C ASP A 531 -42.43 36.29 -57.24
N TYR A 532 -41.77 35.32 -56.61
CA TYR A 532 -40.65 35.62 -55.72
C TYR A 532 -39.62 34.48 -55.68
N GLN A 533 -38.39 34.83 -55.31
CA GLN A 533 -37.32 33.89 -55.03
C GLN A 533 -36.46 34.39 -53.87
N ILE A 534 -36.02 33.47 -53.01
CA ILE A 534 -35.01 33.75 -51.99
C ILE A 534 -33.68 33.20 -52.48
N VAL A 535 -32.68 34.04 -52.62
CA VAL A 535 -31.38 33.65 -53.16
C VAL A 535 -30.24 34.03 -52.24
N ASP A 536 -29.22 33.19 -52.17
CA ASP A 536 -27.94 33.56 -51.58
C ASP A 536 -27.10 34.28 -52.63
N PRO A 537 -26.84 35.59 -52.49
CA PRO A 537 -26.12 36.36 -53.50
C PRO A 537 -24.65 35.92 -53.69
N ALA A 538 -24.05 35.23 -52.72
CA ALA A 538 -22.67 34.75 -52.83
C ALA A 538 -22.57 33.47 -53.68
N THR A 539 -23.60 32.62 -53.65
CA THR A 539 -23.59 31.30 -54.32
C THR A 539 -24.57 31.21 -55.49
N ASN A 540 -25.50 32.17 -55.62
CA ASN A 540 -26.69 32.10 -56.47
C ASN A 540 -27.57 30.87 -56.21
N GLU A 541 -27.48 30.27 -55.00
CA GLU A 541 -28.38 29.19 -54.59
C GLU A 541 -29.78 29.76 -54.31
N VAL A 542 -30.82 29.11 -54.84
CA VAL A 542 -32.22 29.43 -54.52
C VAL A 542 -32.65 28.62 -53.30
N LEU A 543 -33.05 29.30 -52.23
CA LEU A 543 -33.49 28.68 -50.98
C LEU A 543 -34.97 28.33 -51.06
N LYS A 544 -35.33 27.18 -50.50
CA LYS A 544 -36.72 26.73 -50.50
C LYS A 544 -37.54 27.54 -49.50
N SER A 545 -38.60 28.16 -49.98
CA SER A 545 -39.40 29.11 -49.20
C SER A 545 -40.87 29.13 -49.60
N THR A 546 -41.74 29.55 -48.69
CA THR A 546 -43.16 29.85 -48.93
C THR A 546 -43.52 31.20 -48.35
N LEU A 547 -44.38 31.98 -49.00
CA LEU A 547 -44.98 33.18 -48.39
C LEU A 547 -46.23 32.79 -47.60
N ASP A 548 -46.33 33.24 -46.35
CA ASP A 548 -47.53 33.11 -45.50
C ASP A 548 -47.82 34.43 -44.78
N ARG A 549 -48.92 35.09 -45.14
CA ARG A 549 -49.47 36.27 -44.47
C ARG A 549 -48.45 37.39 -44.18
N GLY A 550 -47.61 37.72 -45.16
CA GLY A 550 -46.59 38.77 -45.02
C GLY A 550 -45.27 38.31 -44.39
N THR A 551 -45.05 37.00 -44.32
CA THR A 551 -43.82 36.38 -43.81
C THR A 551 -43.25 35.41 -44.85
N ILE A 552 -41.94 35.45 -45.05
CA ILE A 552 -41.16 34.42 -45.74
C ILE A 552 -40.90 33.28 -44.74
N LEU A 553 -41.41 32.10 -45.05
CA LEU A 553 -41.09 30.86 -44.34
C LEU A 553 -40.00 30.12 -45.10
N LEU A 554 -38.81 29.98 -44.51
CA LEU A 554 -37.70 29.22 -45.07
C LEU A 554 -37.72 27.76 -44.59
N ASP A 555 -37.25 26.84 -45.44
CA ASP A 555 -36.99 25.46 -45.00
C ASP A 555 -35.90 25.49 -43.91
N PRO A 556 -36.12 24.88 -42.72
CA PRO A 556 -35.12 24.89 -41.66
C PRO A 556 -33.74 24.45 -42.12
N ILE A 557 -33.62 23.55 -43.11
CA ILE A 557 -32.33 23.06 -43.59
C ILE A 557 -31.46 24.15 -44.25
N ASP A 558 -32.09 25.17 -44.85
CA ASP A 558 -31.42 26.24 -45.59
C ASP A 558 -30.96 27.40 -44.68
N VAL A 559 -31.45 27.42 -43.43
CA VAL A 559 -31.14 28.45 -42.43
C VAL A 559 -29.81 28.15 -41.73
N GLN A 560 -28.77 28.88 -42.13
CA GLN A 560 -27.46 28.88 -41.49
C GLN A 560 -27.19 30.26 -40.87
N GLY A 561 -26.94 30.31 -39.56
CA GLY A 561 -26.74 31.57 -38.86
C GLY A 561 -25.63 32.44 -39.48
N GLY A 562 -25.95 33.71 -39.74
CA GLY A 562 -25.03 34.67 -40.35
C GLY A 562 -24.99 34.67 -41.89
N ARG A 563 -25.73 33.77 -42.55
CA ARG A 563 -25.89 33.76 -44.01
C ARG A 563 -26.70 34.99 -44.44
N VAL A 564 -26.19 35.77 -45.40
CA VAL A 564 -26.92 36.88 -46.03
C VAL A 564 -27.73 36.31 -47.19
N VAL A 565 -29.01 36.69 -47.30
CA VAL A 565 -29.88 36.28 -48.40
C VAL A 565 -30.67 37.47 -48.94
N GLU A 566 -31.10 37.36 -50.20
CA GLU A 566 -31.92 38.33 -50.90
C GLU A 566 -33.27 37.71 -51.25
N ALA A 567 -34.37 38.31 -50.79
CA ALA A 567 -35.70 38.07 -51.34
C ALA A 567 -35.92 38.98 -52.55
N ARG A 568 -36.12 38.41 -53.73
CA ARG A 568 -36.44 39.14 -54.96
C ARG A 568 -37.92 38.94 -55.27
N TYR A 569 -38.67 40.02 -55.35
CA TYR A 569 -40.10 40.04 -55.60
C TYR A 569 -40.35 40.68 -56.97
N ASN A 570 -41.09 39.98 -57.83
CA ASN A 570 -41.68 40.54 -59.04
C ASN A 570 -43.11 40.99 -58.69
N LEU A 571 -43.46 42.24 -59.00
CA LEU A 571 -44.67 42.92 -58.55
C LEU A 571 -45.74 42.97 -59.63
N LEU A 572 -47.02 42.86 -59.24
CA LEU A 572 -48.18 42.85 -60.14
C LEU A 572 -48.48 44.20 -60.82
N HIS A 573 -47.88 45.30 -60.35
CA HIS A 573 -48.15 46.63 -60.88
C HIS A 573 -46.88 47.49 -60.92
N ASP A 574 -46.78 48.35 -61.94
CA ASP A 574 -45.74 49.38 -62.01
C ASP A 574 -46.11 50.54 -61.07
N PHE A 575 -45.12 51.09 -60.38
CA PHE A 575 -45.31 52.29 -59.55
C PHE A 575 -45.62 53.51 -60.43
N GLU A 576 -46.90 53.87 -60.59
CA GLU A 576 -47.30 55.05 -61.35
C GLU A 576 -46.97 56.37 -60.59
N GLY A 577 -46.13 57.23 -61.17
CA GLY A 577 -46.04 58.65 -60.80
C GLY A 577 -44.96 59.06 -59.77
N LEU A 578 -43.79 58.40 -59.74
CA LEU A 578 -42.62 58.78 -58.91
C LEU A 578 -42.89 58.83 -57.39
N LYS A 579 -44.02 58.29 -56.94
CA LYS A 579 -44.40 58.20 -55.53
C LYS A 579 -44.27 56.75 -55.10
N PHE A 580 -43.29 56.50 -54.26
CA PHE A 580 -43.03 55.17 -53.71
C PHE A 580 -43.80 55.03 -52.41
N VAL A 581 -44.48 53.91 -52.23
CA VAL A 581 -45.12 53.53 -50.97
C VAL A 581 -44.62 52.14 -50.62
N LEU A 582 -43.72 52.08 -49.65
CA LEU A 582 -43.17 50.84 -49.13
C LEU A 582 -43.97 50.42 -47.90
N GLU A 583 -44.59 49.26 -48.00
CA GLU A 583 -45.36 48.67 -46.90
C GLU A 583 -44.37 48.02 -45.95
N ASN A 584 -44.24 48.63 -44.78
CA ASN A 584 -43.20 48.31 -43.84
C ASN A 584 -43.80 48.06 -42.48
N SER A 585 -44.06 46.78 -42.21
CA SER A 585 -44.57 46.30 -40.92
C SER A 585 -43.71 46.73 -39.71
N LYS A 586 -42.49 47.27 -39.93
CA LYS A 586 -41.53 47.68 -38.91
C LYS A 586 -41.09 49.14 -39.09
N ILE A 587 -41.51 50.01 -38.17
CA ILE A 587 -41.18 51.44 -38.24
C ILE A 587 -39.64 51.65 -38.11
N PRO A 588 -39.00 52.38 -39.03
CA PRO A 588 -37.58 52.74 -38.92
C PRO A 588 -37.25 53.45 -37.60
N PHE A 589 -36.13 53.09 -36.98
CA PHE A 589 -35.62 53.84 -35.84
C PHE A 589 -35.25 55.27 -36.26
N PRO A 590 -35.54 56.29 -35.42
CA PRO A 590 -35.23 57.67 -35.74
C PRO A 590 -33.74 57.85 -36.12
N GLY A 591 -33.50 58.49 -37.26
CA GLY A 591 -32.15 58.78 -37.76
C GLY A 591 -31.44 57.62 -38.47
N THR A 592 -32.09 56.46 -38.63
CA THR A 592 -31.49 55.29 -39.31
C THR A 592 -31.92 55.16 -40.77
N LEU A 593 -33.04 55.77 -41.15
CA LEU A 593 -33.57 55.72 -42.51
C LEU A 593 -32.68 56.50 -43.48
N LYS A 594 -32.25 55.82 -44.55
CA LYS A 594 -31.51 56.37 -45.68
C LYS A 594 -32.18 55.92 -46.97
N ILE A 595 -32.33 56.84 -47.92
CA ILE A 595 -32.86 56.56 -49.25
C ILE A 595 -31.84 57.11 -50.23
N ASN A 596 -31.26 56.24 -51.05
CA ASN A 596 -30.20 56.56 -51.98
C ASN A 596 -30.64 56.18 -53.41
N ALA A 597 -30.65 57.15 -54.32
CA ALA A 597 -30.93 56.92 -55.73
C ALA A 597 -29.70 57.28 -56.55
N GLY A 598 -29.18 56.33 -57.33
CA GLY A 598 -28.01 56.56 -58.19
C GLY A 598 -26.72 56.95 -57.45
N GLY A 599 -26.61 56.70 -56.14
CA GLY A 599 -25.47 57.10 -55.32
C GLY A 599 -25.70 58.40 -54.52
N ASP A 600 -26.81 59.10 -54.70
CA ASP A 600 -27.12 60.39 -54.07
C ASP A 600 -28.32 60.27 -53.12
N GLU A 601 -28.11 60.62 -51.83
CA GLU A 601 -29.15 60.61 -50.79
C GLU A 601 -30.09 61.84 -50.87
N SER A 602 -29.68 62.91 -51.57
CA SER A 602 -30.45 64.16 -51.63
C SER A 602 -31.60 64.13 -52.63
N VAL A 603 -31.54 63.22 -53.60
CA VAL A 603 -32.51 63.11 -54.71
C VAL A 603 -33.91 62.74 -54.20
N CYS A 604 -33.99 61.80 -53.26
CA CYS A 604 -35.24 61.26 -52.72
C CYS A 604 -35.53 61.76 -51.29
N ALA A 605 -34.86 62.83 -50.86
CA ALA A 605 -35.00 63.38 -49.52
C ALA A 605 -36.28 64.22 -49.30
N ASN A 606 -37.05 64.47 -50.37
CA ASN A 606 -38.27 65.28 -50.29
C ASN A 606 -39.47 64.37 -50.02
N ASP A 607 -40.44 64.87 -49.25
CA ASP A 607 -41.72 64.20 -48.98
C ASP A 607 -41.61 62.82 -48.31
N ILE A 608 -40.53 62.55 -47.57
CA ILE A 608 -40.42 61.32 -46.76
C ILE A 608 -41.48 61.37 -45.65
N LEU A 609 -42.43 60.45 -45.72
CA LEU A 609 -43.49 60.28 -44.75
C LEU A 609 -43.42 58.86 -44.19
N VAL A 610 -43.31 58.74 -42.87
CA VAL A 610 -43.35 57.47 -42.14
C VAL A 610 -44.60 57.47 -41.28
N GLU A 611 -45.68 56.88 -41.78
CA GLU A 611 -46.98 56.84 -41.11
C GLU A 611 -47.53 55.42 -41.09
N SER A 612 -48.00 54.96 -39.92
CA SER A 612 -48.79 53.73 -39.80
C SER A 612 -48.22 52.51 -40.54
N ALA A 613 -46.91 52.24 -40.38
CA ALA A 613 -46.22 51.14 -41.07
C ALA A 613 -46.10 51.30 -42.59
N LYS A 614 -46.20 52.53 -43.11
CA LYS A 614 -45.91 52.88 -44.50
C LYS A 614 -44.78 53.88 -44.55
N LEU A 615 -43.83 53.64 -45.46
CA LEU A 615 -42.80 54.59 -45.83
C LEU A 615 -43.12 55.09 -47.24
N SER A 616 -43.50 56.35 -47.37
CA SER A 616 -43.68 56.97 -48.69
C SER A 616 -42.67 58.08 -48.95
N PHE A 617 -42.19 58.17 -50.17
CA PHE A 617 -41.24 59.20 -50.61
C PHE A 617 -41.37 59.45 -52.12
N SER A 618 -40.81 60.57 -52.59
CA SER A 618 -40.75 60.92 -54.01
C SER A 618 -39.31 61.22 -54.42
N CYS A 619 -38.96 60.89 -55.66
CA CYS A 619 -37.64 61.19 -56.24
C CYS A 619 -37.80 62.17 -57.42
N LYS A 620 -36.85 63.10 -57.57
CA LYS A 620 -36.94 64.21 -58.55
C LYS A 620 -36.46 63.88 -59.97
N ASP A 621 -35.86 62.70 -60.18
CA ASP A 621 -35.20 62.31 -61.43
C ASP A 621 -35.61 60.86 -61.77
N GLU A 622 -35.70 60.56 -63.06
CA GLU A 622 -36.37 59.37 -63.62
C GLU A 622 -35.38 58.29 -64.09
N ASP A 623 -34.07 58.61 -64.22
CA ASP A 623 -33.08 57.75 -64.87
C ASP A 623 -32.25 56.87 -63.89
N PHE A 624 -32.79 56.54 -62.73
CA PHE A 624 -32.08 55.69 -61.77
C PHE A 624 -32.19 54.21 -62.10
N LYS A 625 -31.04 53.51 -62.14
CA LYS A 625 -30.99 52.05 -62.27
C LYS A 625 -31.57 51.32 -61.06
N ALA A 626 -31.43 51.91 -59.87
CA ALA A 626 -31.99 51.37 -58.65
C ALA A 626 -32.12 52.46 -57.56
N ILE A 627 -33.06 52.26 -56.64
CA ILE A 627 -33.22 53.05 -55.41
C ILE A 627 -32.97 52.11 -54.23
N ALA A 628 -31.95 52.41 -53.42
CA ALA A 628 -31.63 51.68 -52.21
C ALA A 628 -32.26 52.38 -51.00
N VAL A 629 -33.07 51.65 -50.23
CA VAL A 629 -33.66 52.11 -48.97
C VAL A 629 -33.06 51.27 -47.85
N SER A 630 -32.40 51.90 -46.89
CA SER A 630 -31.88 51.21 -45.71
C SER A 630 -32.33 51.85 -44.41
N TYR A 631 -32.59 51.03 -43.39
CA TYR A 631 -32.94 51.49 -42.05
C TYR A 631 -32.71 50.39 -41.02
N GLN A 632 -32.81 50.73 -39.74
CA GLN A 632 -32.81 49.75 -38.66
C GLN A 632 -34.16 49.74 -37.95
N TYR A 633 -34.59 48.58 -37.47
CA TYR A 633 -35.75 48.43 -36.59
C TYR A 633 -35.44 47.42 -35.48
N ALA A 634 -36.27 47.30 -34.44
CA ALA A 634 -36.16 46.23 -33.45
C ALA A 634 -37.56 45.67 -33.14
N ASP A 635 -37.68 44.34 -33.16
CA ASP A 635 -38.94 43.63 -32.93
C ASP A 635 -39.45 43.78 -31.50
N ASP A 636 -38.55 43.87 -30.54
CA ASP A 636 -38.81 43.83 -29.12
C ASP A 636 -38.36 45.11 -28.40
N TYR A 637 -38.34 46.24 -29.11
CA TYR A 637 -37.86 47.49 -28.54
C TYR A 637 -38.61 47.87 -27.27
N LYS A 638 -37.88 47.95 -26.16
CA LYS A 638 -38.40 48.35 -24.86
C LYS A 638 -37.69 49.61 -24.41
N ASN A 639 -38.50 50.56 -23.99
CA ASN A 639 -38.04 51.76 -23.30
C ASN A 639 -38.68 51.91 -21.92
N THR A 640 -39.43 50.88 -21.50
CA THR A 640 -40.00 50.69 -20.17
C THR A 640 -39.54 49.32 -19.66
N PHE A 641 -38.97 49.29 -18.45
CA PHE A 641 -38.39 48.09 -17.85
C PHE A 641 -38.94 47.88 -16.44
N ASP A 642 -39.50 46.71 -16.16
CA ASP A 642 -39.90 46.33 -14.81
C ASP A 642 -38.66 45.98 -13.98
N ILE A 643 -38.38 46.80 -12.96
CA ILE A 643 -37.21 46.65 -12.09
C ILE A 643 -37.42 45.53 -11.07
N GLY A 644 -38.68 45.19 -10.76
CA GLY A 644 -39.07 44.04 -9.93
C GLY A 644 -38.36 43.99 -8.58
N THR A 645 -38.47 45.06 -7.78
CA THR A 645 -37.83 45.12 -6.45
C THR A 645 -38.84 45.06 -5.32
N THR A 646 -38.63 44.15 -4.36
CA THR A 646 -39.54 43.91 -3.23
C THR A 646 -39.22 44.77 -1.99
N PHE A 647 -38.43 45.85 -2.13
CA PHE A 647 -38.06 46.69 -0.99
C PHE A 647 -39.17 47.66 -0.59
N SER A 648 -39.52 47.68 0.70
CA SER A 648 -40.33 48.73 1.32
C SER A 648 -39.42 49.86 1.83
N GLY A 649 -39.60 51.09 1.35
CA GLY A 649 -38.81 52.26 1.77
C GLY A 649 -38.47 53.20 0.60
N ILE A 650 -37.75 54.29 0.90
CA ILE A 650 -37.22 55.20 -0.12
C ILE A 650 -36.07 54.48 -0.84
N LYS A 651 -36.03 54.61 -2.17
CA LYS A 651 -35.04 53.96 -3.04
C LYS A 651 -34.33 55.06 -3.82
N SER A 652 -33.01 54.98 -3.93
CA SER A 652 -32.25 55.74 -4.93
C SER A 652 -31.85 54.83 -6.09
N TYR A 653 -31.85 55.39 -7.30
CA TYR A 653 -31.61 54.66 -8.54
C TYR A 653 -30.39 55.25 -9.25
N ARG A 654 -29.53 54.38 -9.77
CA ARG A 654 -28.48 54.76 -10.73
C ARG A 654 -28.67 53.93 -11.98
N VAL A 655 -28.93 54.61 -13.10
CA VAL A 655 -29.23 53.97 -14.38
C VAL A 655 -28.05 54.21 -15.31
N PHE A 656 -27.58 53.13 -15.94
CA PHE A 656 -26.51 53.14 -16.91
C PHE A 656 -27.05 52.65 -18.25
N ILE A 657 -26.70 53.35 -19.33
CA ILE A 657 -26.94 52.92 -20.70
C ILE A 657 -25.57 52.61 -21.31
N ASN A 658 -25.33 51.37 -21.72
CA ASN A 658 -24.04 50.90 -22.25
C ASN A 658 -22.86 51.24 -21.32
N GLY A 659 -23.07 51.09 -20.00
CA GLY A 659 -22.07 51.37 -18.97
C GLY A 659 -21.89 52.86 -18.61
N VAL A 660 -22.56 53.78 -19.30
CA VAL A 660 -22.52 55.23 -19.00
C VAL A 660 -23.72 55.62 -18.15
N GLU A 661 -23.47 56.20 -16.97
CA GLU A 661 -24.53 56.68 -16.07
C GLU A 661 -25.34 57.81 -16.73
N THR A 662 -26.66 57.75 -16.63
CA THR A 662 -27.56 58.72 -17.24
C THR A 662 -28.59 59.22 -16.24
N SER A 663 -28.93 60.51 -16.34
CA SER A 663 -30.05 61.13 -15.64
C SER A 663 -31.32 61.21 -16.48
N ASN A 664 -31.27 60.74 -17.74
CA ASN A 664 -32.37 60.86 -18.72
C ASN A 664 -33.44 59.77 -18.57
N TYR A 665 -33.92 59.53 -17.35
CA TYR A 665 -34.92 58.52 -17.06
C TYR A 665 -36.00 59.02 -16.09
N THR A 666 -37.08 58.25 -15.97
CA THR A 666 -38.14 58.48 -14.99
C THR A 666 -38.54 57.14 -14.37
N ILE A 667 -38.76 57.11 -13.06
CA ILE A 667 -39.27 55.94 -12.36
C ILE A 667 -40.76 56.14 -12.12
N LEU A 668 -41.58 55.23 -12.62
CA LEU A 668 -43.03 55.21 -12.44
C LEU A 668 -43.41 53.93 -11.70
N GLY A 669 -43.57 54.02 -10.38
CA GLY A 669 -43.73 52.84 -9.53
C GLY A 669 -42.45 51.99 -9.51
N ASP A 670 -42.55 50.76 -10.00
CA ASP A 670 -41.40 49.84 -10.16
C ASP A 670 -40.91 49.75 -11.62
N GLU A 671 -41.40 50.62 -12.51
CA GLU A 671 -40.96 50.68 -13.91
C GLU A 671 -39.94 51.81 -14.13
N LEU A 672 -38.83 51.48 -14.80
CA LEU A 672 -37.89 52.43 -15.37
C LEU A 672 -38.33 52.81 -16.78
N VAL A 673 -38.62 54.09 -17.01
CA VAL A 673 -38.95 54.63 -18.33
C VAL A 673 -37.83 55.53 -18.83
N ILE A 674 -37.33 55.25 -20.03
CA ILE A 674 -36.35 56.08 -20.75
C ILE A 674 -37.02 56.53 -22.06
N LEU A 675 -36.93 57.82 -22.41
CA LEU A 675 -37.52 58.29 -23.68
C LEU A 675 -36.77 57.68 -24.86
N LYS A 676 -37.49 57.32 -25.94
CA LYS A 676 -36.88 56.65 -27.10
C LYS A 676 -35.67 57.41 -27.69
N LYS A 677 -35.77 58.73 -27.75
CA LYS A 677 -34.67 59.62 -28.22
C LYS A 677 -33.38 59.53 -27.38
N ASN A 678 -33.48 59.05 -26.14
CA ASN A 678 -32.37 58.95 -25.17
C ASN A 678 -31.90 57.50 -24.97
N LEU A 679 -32.58 56.52 -25.59
CA LEU A 679 -32.25 55.11 -25.50
C LEU A 679 -32.05 54.55 -26.91
N PRO A 680 -30.81 54.61 -27.44
CA PRO A 680 -30.49 53.92 -28.68
C PRO A 680 -30.91 52.46 -28.60
N PRO A 681 -31.32 51.85 -29.73
CA PRO A 681 -31.52 50.42 -29.75
C PRO A 681 -30.18 49.68 -29.55
N ASP A 682 -30.21 48.37 -29.32
CA ASP A 682 -29.05 47.56 -28.91
C ASP A 682 -28.39 47.98 -27.58
N SER A 683 -29.05 48.82 -26.79
CA SER A 683 -28.48 49.32 -25.54
C SER A 683 -28.68 48.33 -24.39
N GLU A 684 -27.61 48.09 -23.64
CA GLU A 684 -27.69 47.50 -22.31
C GLU A 684 -28.13 48.57 -21.30
N VAL A 685 -29.25 48.32 -20.63
CA VAL A 685 -29.76 49.19 -19.56
C VAL A 685 -29.51 48.50 -18.23
N LYS A 686 -28.59 49.04 -17.43
CA LYS A 686 -28.28 48.54 -16.09
C LYS A 686 -28.85 49.49 -15.04
N VAL A 687 -29.53 48.94 -14.06
CA VAL A 687 -30.13 49.69 -12.95
C VAL A 687 -29.56 49.17 -11.64
N LEU A 688 -28.97 50.08 -10.87
CA LEU A 688 -28.61 49.85 -9.48
C LEU A 688 -29.68 50.49 -8.60
N VAL A 689 -30.29 49.67 -7.75
CA VAL A 689 -31.29 50.12 -6.77
C VAL A 689 -30.66 50.06 -5.39
N HIS A 690 -30.44 51.24 -4.80
CA HIS A 690 -29.94 51.38 -3.45
C HIS A 690 -31.10 51.69 -2.49
N PRO A 691 -31.40 50.82 -1.52
CA PRO A 691 -32.39 51.13 -0.49
C PRO A 691 -31.81 52.19 0.45
N GLU A 692 -32.45 53.36 0.54
CA GLU A 692 -32.07 54.35 1.55
C GLU A 692 -32.55 53.84 2.92
N VAL A 693 -31.61 53.61 3.83
CA VAL A 693 -31.86 53.14 5.21
C VAL A 693 -32.31 54.28 6.09
#